data_AF-A0A6S7LQ61-F1
#
_entry.id   AF-A0A6S7LQ61-F1
#
_cell.length_a   1.000
_cell.length_b   1.000
_cell.length_c   1.000
_cell.angle_alpha   90.00
_cell.angle_beta   90.00
_cell.angle_gamma   90.00
#
_symmetry.space_group_name_H-M   'P 1'
#
loop_
_entity.id
_entity.type
_entity.pdbx_description
1 polymer ?
#
loop_
_entity_poly.entity_id
_entity_poly.type
_entity_poly.pdbx_seq_one_letter_code
_entity_poly.pdbx_strand_id
1 'polypeptide(L)'
;MFESYYLKHPAIDWTCPSCEINFLSDSLFDETQTQSEVNNQTDCNTMNANDLANNISITSQTTDSDDNNSFPSHLKELTTQLNLSLKDLKIAHLNICSLRNKIDELRYLQETCQFDIIAITESHLDAAVANTKIAIDGLKLVRLDRTERKGGGCVLYYKEHLKLFTAKTCQFQKAPFHIGEIFDDPNDKLWTWKKLFKEICDIHAPWKEVKIRSKSLPWMNNTIRLKINRRFKLFKKAIKTKCAEDWNNYKNLRNEITSELRKAKADYFSNMFGEVTTSKAYWDLIKKSVSPKVRQNIGPIKRDNGTLAVNDEEKSNLFNSYFATIGETLALSLPRPPTTTPTQMNDSRRSSCDKICISQDNIQRYIININPKKSTGPDGMSPRLLKLAGNAIIPSLIDLFIWSAQAEEIFESWKLARLTPIFKKEAEEDRENYRPISLLCLPSKILEEEVNNTIVKHVFEENQLMTDRQWAYRRSYSTELLLAHLTETWRKAVDSGLKVAVAFIDFKKAFDSVSHPILEHKLQNDFGIGGSLLTWLKIYLRDRTQYTVVNGKESSIAKITYGIPQGSVLGPTLFALFTNDLPENVESGNVYMYADDTTLYCIGDSADEVVSTLNKALSELYVWCIANQLTPHPQKSEVMLLSKQRIIGPLAPVFLGEQMIKWVKKTKLLGMVVDENLSWNEHISELKLNYVNKLNLVKTSRFLPTSVLLDVYFKVILPSITYALVVWGGCSNKENFKSLERLHCRAARIIYKLPRYMPSEDVLSKVGWNTLFFYYKTAILKLICKIIKNVTPNSMSDLVSRRECNYSLRAKYQLSAPRFNTKTLKLSITYRGATLWNDINRKHSEINIDEYDNDKTIPVTTIRTHASDKPWMTAYIKKEIKARQKAYTTGNMTKYRQLADKIITLIKKAKAEFYSSKVKSKRKHDAAKWHRTISQLAGFEDDNLNNNLIPDSTPDTVEILQNIFTKPWSKLPETIIPSLEDVASSLRQENPPTPSIGQVKTALKQLNSKKATGSDGIPAWVLKRYCEELAPIVHDIICASIKECEYPTAYKHALVIPVPKVNPPRDIENDFRQISILPQMAKVLEKLQLKLNLPSSRINDNQHAFTSKRSTVSALTNISQNWFNVTDNTHSAKNGVHALFIDFRKAFDLVDHGILIRKLAEINVTKAFWLWTRSFLEDRRQQVKLAGTLSSVKPCPAGVPQGSVMSPALFNIHINDIENSIPDGLSINICKYADDCTQDEVVSQGSSSHMQEALEAVQRMV
;
A
#
# COMPACT_ATOMS: atom_id res chain seq x y z
N MET A 1 -3.14 5.63 28.08
CA MET A 1 -3.90 5.88 26.83
C MET A 1 -3.94 7.38 26.49
N PHE A 2 -4.24 8.26 27.46
CA PHE A 2 -4.06 9.72 27.36
C PHE A 2 -2.59 10.08 27.00
N GLU A 3 -1.63 9.49 27.74
CA GLU A 3 -0.17 9.60 27.51
C GLU A 3 0.26 9.20 26.09
N SER A 4 -0.22 8.08 25.56
CA SER A 4 0.22 7.56 24.26
C SER A 4 -0.45 8.23 23.05
N TYR A 5 -1.62 8.84 23.25
CA TYR A 5 -2.44 9.41 22.18
C TYR A 5 -2.04 10.84 21.87
N TYR A 6 -1.89 11.70 22.90
CA TYR A 6 -1.53 13.11 22.73
C TYR A 6 -0.03 13.32 22.45
N LEU A 7 0.86 12.52 23.04
CA LEU A 7 2.30 12.56 22.71
C LEU A 7 2.61 12.17 21.25
N LYS A 8 1.66 11.51 20.56
CA LYS A 8 1.79 11.16 19.14
C LYS A 8 0.98 12.06 18.20
N HIS A 9 0.10 12.91 18.72
CA HIS A 9 -0.80 13.78 17.94
C HIS A 9 -0.96 15.14 18.65
N PRO A 10 0.06 16.01 18.64
CA PRO A 10 0.04 17.28 19.38
C PRO A 10 -0.91 18.35 18.79
N ALA A 11 -1.53 18.10 17.63
CA ALA A 11 -2.38 19.05 16.91
C ALA A 11 -3.84 18.57 16.80
N ILE A 12 -4.44 18.14 17.91
CA ILE A 12 -5.88 17.87 17.98
C ILE A 12 -6.53 19.06 18.69
N ASP A 13 -7.09 19.98 17.91
CA ASP A 13 -8.06 20.95 18.41
C ASP A 13 -9.32 20.21 18.83
N TRP A 14 -9.67 20.30 20.11
CA TRP A 14 -10.90 19.73 20.65
C TRP A 14 -11.74 20.84 21.29
N THR A 15 -13.03 20.87 20.96
CA THR A 15 -14.03 21.75 21.58
C THR A 15 -14.87 20.99 22.60
N CYS A 16 -15.11 21.60 23.77
CA CYS A 16 -15.99 21.05 24.80
C CYS A 16 -17.46 21.10 24.34
N PRO A 17 -18.20 19.97 24.31
CA PRO A 17 -19.59 19.97 23.86
C PRO A 17 -20.59 20.61 24.84
N SER A 18 -20.12 21.11 25.99
CA SER A 18 -21.00 21.52 27.08
C SER A 18 -20.98 23.02 27.42
N CYS A 19 -19.99 23.82 26.98
CA CYS A 19 -19.87 25.18 27.50
C CYS A 19 -19.40 26.31 26.55
N GLU A 20 -19.09 26.08 25.27
CA GLU A 20 -18.83 27.15 24.26
C GLU A 20 -18.01 28.38 24.74
N ILE A 21 -17.01 28.21 25.61
CA ILE A 21 -16.09 29.30 25.97
C ILE A 21 -14.98 29.35 24.92
N ASN A 22 -14.75 30.54 24.34
CA ASN A 22 -13.64 30.80 23.42
C ASN A 22 -12.29 30.75 24.13
N PHE A 23 -11.23 30.46 23.36
CA PHE A 23 -9.84 30.52 23.80
C PHE A 23 -9.54 31.83 24.54
N LEU A 24 -8.97 31.74 25.75
CA LEU A 24 -8.25 32.85 26.36
C LEU A 24 -7.00 33.09 25.52
N SER A 25 -6.95 34.19 24.78
CA SER A 25 -5.73 34.66 24.13
C SER A 25 -4.81 35.32 25.15
N ASP A 26 -3.50 35.29 24.89
CA ASP A 26 -2.43 35.89 25.71
C ASP A 26 -2.58 37.41 25.95
N SER A 27 -3.55 38.07 25.31
CA SER A 27 -3.78 39.52 25.37
C SER A 27 -4.46 40.01 26.67
N LEU A 28 -4.68 39.15 27.67
CA LEU A 28 -5.38 39.51 28.90
C LEU A 28 -4.46 40.02 30.02
N PHE A 29 -3.13 40.09 29.79
CA PHE A 29 -2.15 40.39 30.85
C PHE A 29 -1.06 41.41 30.50
N ASP A 30 -1.12 42.09 29.34
CA ASP A 30 -0.19 43.18 29.04
C ASP A 30 -0.80 44.53 29.45
N GLU A 31 -0.56 44.92 30.71
CA GLU A 31 -0.72 46.32 31.16
C GLU A 31 0.51 47.13 30.73
N THR A 32 0.42 47.85 29.62
CA THR A 32 1.13 49.14 29.45
C THR A 32 0.31 50.10 28.58
N GLN A 33 -0.30 51.11 29.22
CA GLN A 33 -0.72 52.36 28.60
C GLN A 33 -0.15 53.55 29.39
N THR A 34 0.46 54.50 28.69
CA THR A 34 0.51 55.98 28.87
C THR A 34 1.71 56.51 28.06
N GLN A 35 1.74 57.60 27.28
CA GLN A 35 0.92 58.80 26.94
C GLN A 35 1.38 59.19 25.50
N SER A 36 0.61 59.68 24.55
CA SER A 36 -0.07 61.00 24.48
C SER A 36 -0.68 61.18 23.07
N GLU A 37 -1.87 61.80 23.07
CA GLU A 37 -2.61 62.69 22.13
C GLU A 37 -2.09 62.90 20.68
N VAL A 38 -2.90 63.01 19.61
CA VAL A 38 -3.86 64.10 19.29
C VAL A 38 -4.69 63.76 18.02
N ASN A 39 -6.02 63.94 18.13
CA ASN A 39 -7.06 64.43 17.19
C ASN A 39 -7.29 63.96 15.72
N ASN A 40 -8.61 64.00 15.43
CA ASN A 40 -9.34 64.25 14.17
C ASN A 40 -9.68 63.05 13.26
N GLN A 41 -10.98 62.68 13.23
CA GLN A 41 -11.96 62.98 12.14
C GLN A 41 -11.58 62.23 10.84
N THR A 42 -12.44 61.43 10.19
CA THR A 42 -13.90 61.52 10.02
C THR A 42 -14.42 60.25 9.31
N ASP A 43 -15.72 59.97 9.52
CA ASP A 43 -16.70 59.33 8.61
C ASP A 43 -16.49 57.89 8.12
N CYS A 44 -17.50 57.00 8.08
CA CYS A 44 -18.90 56.98 8.50
C CYS A 44 -19.50 55.59 8.16
N ASN A 45 -20.58 55.23 8.88
CA ASN A 45 -21.64 54.23 8.60
C ASN A 45 -21.43 52.79 9.10
N THR A 46 -21.93 52.40 10.29
CA THR A 46 -23.33 52.14 10.74
C THR A 46 -24.09 51.04 9.99
N MET A 47 -24.31 49.91 10.68
CA MET A 47 -25.65 49.34 10.90
C MET A 47 -25.69 48.43 12.15
N ASN A 48 -26.31 49.02 13.18
CA ASN A 48 -27.24 48.54 14.20
C ASN A 48 -27.10 47.23 14.99
N ALA A 49 -27.21 47.44 16.30
CA ALA A 49 -27.50 46.53 17.39
C ALA A 49 -28.98 46.11 17.40
N ASN A 50 -29.23 44.79 17.48
CA ASN A 50 -30.43 44.22 18.15
C ASN A 50 -30.44 42.69 18.34
N ASP A 51 -29.39 41.92 18.03
CA ASP A 51 -29.46 40.45 18.12
C ASP A 51 -28.60 39.79 19.22
N LEU A 52 -28.08 40.54 20.18
CA LEU A 52 -27.28 39.97 21.29
C LEU A 52 -27.82 40.25 22.70
N ALA A 53 -29.14 40.27 22.84
CA ALA A 53 -29.79 40.27 24.14
C ALA A 53 -31.05 39.39 24.09
N ASN A 54 -30.86 38.08 24.16
CA ASN A 54 -31.85 37.18 24.74
C ASN A 54 -31.15 35.94 25.32
N ASN A 55 -31.31 35.81 26.65
CA ASN A 55 -31.00 34.66 27.50
C ASN A 55 -29.65 34.63 28.21
N ILE A 56 -29.39 35.67 29.01
CA ILE A 56 -28.88 35.48 30.38
C ILE A 56 -30.01 35.90 31.32
N SER A 57 -30.54 34.96 32.11
CA SER A 57 -31.39 35.23 33.27
C SER A 57 -31.30 34.05 34.25
N ILE A 58 -31.21 34.41 35.52
CA ILE A 58 -30.69 33.63 36.67
C ILE A 58 -31.85 33.12 37.54
N THR A 59 -31.60 32.01 38.26
CA THR A 59 -32.20 31.50 39.52
C THR A 59 -33.65 31.02 39.62
N SER A 60 -33.79 29.84 40.24
CA SER A 60 -34.68 29.44 41.37
C SER A 60 -35.00 27.94 41.21
N GLN A 61 -35.12 27.08 42.22
CA GLN A 61 -35.12 27.20 43.68
C GLN A 61 -35.00 25.76 44.24
N THR A 62 -34.43 25.66 45.43
CA THR A 62 -34.40 24.52 46.36
C THR A 62 -35.80 24.13 46.86
N THR A 63 -35.99 22.87 47.29
CA THR A 63 -36.83 22.42 48.43
C THR A 63 -36.63 20.90 48.60
N ASP A 64 -36.77 20.26 49.75
CA ASP A 64 -36.31 20.50 51.12
C ASP A 64 -36.46 19.13 51.85
N SER A 65 -35.82 19.01 53.02
CA SER A 65 -36.07 18.05 54.12
C SER A 65 -35.70 16.55 54.01
N ASP A 66 -34.60 16.22 54.71
CA ASP A 66 -34.51 15.30 55.87
C ASP A 66 -35.38 14.03 55.93
N ASP A 67 -34.76 12.86 56.00
CA ASP A 67 -34.69 12.16 57.30
C ASP A 67 -33.67 11.01 57.34
N ASN A 68 -33.01 10.92 58.50
CA ASN A 68 -32.02 9.94 58.90
C ASN A 68 -32.63 8.53 59.08
N ASN A 69 -31.97 7.49 58.55
CA ASN A 69 -31.67 6.31 59.38
C ASN A 69 -30.60 5.39 58.81
N SER A 70 -29.67 5.07 59.71
CA SER A 70 -28.39 4.43 59.55
C SER A 70 -28.45 2.99 59.02
N PHE A 71 -27.65 2.73 57.98
CA PHE A 71 -27.15 1.40 57.63
C PHE A 71 -25.61 1.43 57.70
N PRO A 72 -24.94 0.36 58.15
CA PRO A 72 -23.48 0.32 58.34
C PRO A 72 -22.69 0.70 57.09
N SER A 73 -21.73 1.62 57.26
CA SER A 73 -21.07 2.46 56.25
C SER A 73 -20.22 1.73 55.20
N HIS A 74 -19.67 0.54 55.48
CA HIS A 74 -18.83 -0.20 54.53
C HIS A 74 -19.64 -0.81 53.36
N LEU A 75 -20.87 -1.29 53.61
CA LEU A 75 -21.61 -2.11 52.64
C LEU A 75 -22.51 -1.30 51.69
N LYS A 76 -22.77 -0.02 51.98
CA LYS A 76 -23.41 0.93 51.04
C LYS A 76 -22.40 1.60 50.09
N GLU A 77 -21.13 1.72 50.49
CA GLU A 77 -20.14 2.46 49.70
C GLU A 77 -19.67 1.71 48.44
N LEU A 78 -19.62 0.37 48.50
CA LEU A 78 -19.25 -0.50 47.39
C LEU A 78 -20.31 -0.59 46.28
N THR A 79 -21.58 -0.35 46.59
CA THR A 79 -22.67 -0.31 45.61
C THR A 79 -22.96 1.10 45.07
N THR A 80 -22.34 2.13 45.65
CA THR A 80 -22.55 3.55 45.29
C THR A 80 -21.37 4.17 44.52
N GLN A 81 -20.13 3.64 44.61
CA GLN A 81 -18.97 4.19 43.89
C GLN A 81 -18.91 3.90 42.36
N LEU A 82 -19.82 3.11 41.79
CA LEU A 82 -19.84 2.80 40.35
C LEU A 82 -20.96 3.50 39.57
N ASN A 83 -21.59 4.50 40.17
CA ASN A 83 -22.57 5.37 39.51
C ASN A 83 -22.02 6.80 39.40
N LEU A 84 -20.88 7.00 38.74
CA LEU A 84 -20.53 8.32 38.22
C LEU A 84 -21.42 8.61 37.01
N SER A 85 -22.56 9.22 37.31
CA SER A 85 -23.24 10.13 36.40
C SER A 85 -22.18 11.07 35.80
N LEU A 86 -21.83 10.87 34.54
CA LEU A 86 -20.90 11.70 33.75
C LEU A 86 -21.39 13.16 33.57
N LYS A 87 -22.40 13.62 34.33
CA LYS A 87 -23.01 14.93 34.18
C LYS A 87 -22.36 16.05 35.00
N ASP A 88 -21.63 15.74 36.07
CA ASP A 88 -21.10 16.77 36.97
C ASP A 88 -19.56 16.73 37.14
N LEU A 89 -18.83 16.01 36.27
CA LEU A 89 -17.37 16.03 36.28
C LEU A 89 -16.86 17.27 35.54
N LYS A 90 -16.38 18.28 36.27
CA LYS A 90 -15.81 19.50 35.72
C LYS A 90 -14.35 19.25 35.36
N ILE A 91 -14.05 19.14 34.06
CA ILE A 91 -12.70 18.91 33.56
C ILE A 91 -12.19 20.17 32.88
N ALA A 92 -11.02 20.65 33.30
CA ALA A 92 -10.26 21.67 32.60
C ALA A 92 -9.11 21.01 31.83
N HIS A 93 -8.92 21.40 30.57
CA HIS A 93 -7.72 21.06 29.80
C HIS A 93 -7.07 22.35 29.32
N LEU A 94 -5.85 22.62 29.78
CA LEU A 94 -5.19 23.90 29.59
C LEU A 94 -3.82 23.70 28.96
N ASN A 95 -3.50 24.50 27.94
CA ASN A 95 -2.16 24.56 27.37
C ASN A 95 -1.49 25.82 27.93
N ILE A 96 -0.66 25.66 28.97
CA ILE A 96 -0.22 26.80 29.81
C ILE A 96 1.20 27.28 29.45
N CYS A 97 1.93 26.55 28.59
CA CYS A 97 3.29 26.91 28.13
C CYS A 97 4.15 27.52 29.26
N SER A 98 4.46 26.70 30.27
CA SER A 98 5.05 27.06 31.58
C SER A 98 4.05 27.38 32.68
N LEU A 99 3.73 26.34 33.46
CA LEU A 99 2.86 26.42 34.63
C LEU A 99 3.46 27.27 35.77
N ARG A 100 4.79 27.38 35.85
CA ARG A 100 5.47 28.01 36.99
C ARG A 100 5.09 29.47 37.18
N ASN A 101 4.86 30.21 36.09
CA ASN A 101 4.51 31.64 36.13
C ASN A 101 2.99 31.86 36.17
N LYS A 102 2.21 30.78 36.15
CA LYS A 102 0.76 30.80 35.96
C LYS A 102 0.02 29.98 37.03
N ILE A 103 0.74 29.52 38.07
CA ILE A 103 0.17 28.66 39.11
C ILE A 103 -0.80 29.42 40.01
N ASP A 104 -0.55 30.70 40.30
CA ASP A 104 -1.44 31.49 41.15
C ASP A 104 -2.73 31.86 40.40
N GLU A 105 -2.64 32.14 39.10
CA GLU A 105 -3.80 32.27 38.21
C GLU A 105 -4.59 30.95 38.11
N LEU A 106 -3.91 29.81 38.09
CA LEU A 106 -4.55 28.50 38.08
C LEU A 106 -5.23 28.17 39.43
N ARG A 107 -4.65 28.58 40.55
CA ARG A 107 -5.26 28.47 41.88
C ARG A 107 -6.54 29.31 41.95
N TYR A 108 -6.47 30.55 41.48
CA TYR A 108 -7.64 31.43 41.38
C TYR A 108 -8.74 30.86 40.47
N LEU A 109 -8.37 30.30 39.31
CA LEU A 109 -9.28 29.59 38.42
C LEU A 109 -9.93 28.38 39.09
N GLN A 110 -9.17 27.64 39.91
CA GLN A 110 -9.70 26.49 40.63
C GLN A 110 -10.62 26.90 41.78
N GLU A 111 -10.30 27.97 42.52
CA GLU A 111 -11.16 28.53 43.56
C GLU A 111 -12.49 29.03 42.98
N THR A 112 -12.45 29.63 41.79
CA THR A 112 -13.62 30.20 41.11
C THR A 112 -14.50 29.13 40.43
N CYS A 113 -13.89 28.19 39.70
CA CYS A 113 -14.61 27.25 38.83
C CYS A 113 -14.82 25.86 39.44
N GLN A 114 -14.03 25.49 40.45
CA GLN A 114 -14.05 24.21 41.17
C GLN A 114 -13.99 22.98 40.23
N PHE A 115 -12.92 22.83 39.45
CA PHE A 115 -12.72 21.66 38.59
C PHE A 115 -12.41 20.39 39.40
N ASP A 116 -12.86 19.24 38.90
CA ASP A 116 -12.58 17.91 39.46
C ASP A 116 -11.30 17.29 38.89
N ILE A 117 -10.97 17.63 37.64
CA ILE A 117 -9.74 17.23 36.94
C ILE A 117 -9.20 18.43 36.16
N ILE A 118 -7.91 18.71 36.28
CA ILE A 118 -7.21 19.70 35.48
C ILE A 118 -6.05 19.01 34.77
N ALA A 119 -6.14 18.88 33.45
CA ALA A 119 -5.07 18.38 32.60
C ALA A 119 -4.34 19.55 31.96
N ILE A 120 -3.04 19.63 32.17
CA ILE A 120 -2.19 20.70 31.63
C ILE A 120 -1.21 20.08 30.67
N THR A 121 -1.26 20.54 29.42
CA THR A 121 -0.25 20.26 28.41
C THR A 121 0.73 21.42 28.36
N GLU A 122 1.99 21.14 28.01
CA GLU A 122 3.05 22.15 28.02
C GLU A 122 3.24 22.77 29.43
N SER A 123 3.22 21.93 30.48
CA SER A 123 3.46 22.40 31.85
C SER A 123 4.85 23.02 32.06
N HIS A 124 5.82 22.61 31.24
CA HIS A 124 7.25 23.02 31.27
C HIS A 124 7.83 22.97 32.68
N LEU A 125 7.38 21.99 33.46
CA LEU A 125 7.97 21.68 34.75
C LEU A 125 9.11 20.70 34.56
N ASP A 126 10.09 20.83 35.44
CA ASP A 126 11.21 19.91 35.57
C ASP A 126 11.20 19.30 36.98
N ALA A 127 12.02 18.25 37.16
CA ALA A 127 12.19 17.57 38.43
C ALA A 127 12.66 18.50 39.57
N ALA A 128 13.20 19.69 39.26
CA ALA A 128 13.69 20.64 40.26
C ALA A 128 12.57 21.49 40.90
N VAL A 129 11.40 21.62 40.26
CA VAL A 129 10.23 22.23 40.89
C VAL A 129 9.57 21.20 41.82
N ALA A 130 9.59 21.42 43.14
CA ALA A 130 8.90 20.54 44.08
C ALA A 130 7.37 20.55 43.86
N ASN A 131 6.73 19.38 44.01
CA ASN A 131 5.27 19.26 43.88
C ASN A 131 4.49 20.19 44.82
N THR A 132 5.06 20.54 45.98
CA THR A 132 4.48 21.51 46.92
C THR A 132 4.36 22.92 46.36
N LYS A 133 5.28 23.34 45.48
CA LYS A 133 5.27 24.69 44.87
C LYS A 133 4.15 24.87 43.84
N ILE A 134 3.68 23.76 43.30
CA ILE A 134 2.63 23.70 42.27
C ILE A 134 1.41 22.91 42.74
N ALA A 135 1.30 22.64 44.04
CA ALA A 135 0.12 22.03 44.60
C ALA A 135 -1.04 23.03 44.55
N ILE A 136 -2.23 22.50 44.30
CA ILE A 136 -3.50 23.22 44.39
C ILE A 136 -4.31 22.51 45.47
N ASP A 137 -4.77 23.27 46.45
CA ASP A 137 -5.43 22.69 47.62
C ASP A 137 -6.69 21.90 47.23
N GLY A 138 -6.83 20.71 47.81
CA GLY A 138 -7.91 19.77 47.50
C GLY A 138 -7.73 18.92 46.24
N LEU A 139 -6.62 19.06 45.50
CA LEU A 139 -6.31 18.25 44.31
C LEU A 139 -4.99 17.50 44.45
N LYS A 140 -4.99 16.21 44.06
CA LYS A 140 -3.79 15.40 43.89
C LYS A 140 -3.15 15.69 42.55
N LEU A 141 -1.83 15.74 42.55
CA LEU A 141 -1.00 16.05 41.40
C LEU A 141 -0.28 14.79 40.93
N VAL A 142 -0.43 14.44 39.65
CA VAL A 142 0.44 13.51 38.93
C VAL A 142 1.03 14.26 37.76
N ARG A 143 2.35 14.22 37.62
CA ARG A 143 3.02 14.90 36.53
C ARG A 143 4.00 13.97 35.84
N LEU A 144 4.16 14.20 34.55
CA LEU A 144 5.17 13.60 33.71
C LEU A 144 5.96 14.74 33.08
N ASP A 145 7.08 15.03 33.72
CA ASP A 145 8.00 16.03 33.24
C ASP A 145 8.82 15.43 32.10
N ARG A 146 9.07 16.20 31.05
CA ARG A 146 10.02 15.79 30.02
C ARG A 146 11.42 16.09 30.53
N THR A 147 12.17 15.06 30.86
CA THR A 147 13.61 15.11 31.18
C THR A 147 14.55 15.33 29.96
N GLU A 148 14.06 15.48 28.70
CA GLU A 148 14.87 15.34 27.47
C GLU A 148 15.05 16.57 26.57
N ARG A 149 14.18 17.59 26.67
CA ARG A 149 14.23 18.83 25.86
C ARG A 149 13.62 20.00 26.62
N LYS A 150 14.09 21.23 26.35
CA LYS A 150 13.47 22.48 26.84
C LYS A 150 12.04 22.62 26.29
N GLY A 151 11.06 22.71 27.18
CA GLY A 151 9.65 22.88 26.85
C GLY A 151 8.89 21.56 26.68
N GLY A 152 7.74 21.49 27.33
CA GLY A 152 6.83 20.34 27.32
C GLY A 152 6.82 19.55 28.62
N GLY A 153 5.67 18.93 28.89
CA GLY A 153 5.37 18.23 30.13
C GLY A 153 3.86 18.12 30.28
N CYS A 154 3.40 17.08 30.98
CA CYS A 154 1.97 16.92 31.26
C CYS A 154 1.77 16.90 32.77
N VAL A 155 0.84 17.71 33.24
CA VAL A 155 0.42 17.72 34.63
C VAL A 155 -1.06 17.36 34.69
N LEU A 156 -1.42 16.49 35.60
CA LEU A 156 -2.79 16.09 35.87
C LEU A 156 -3.09 16.33 37.35
N TYR A 157 -3.95 17.31 37.62
CA TYR A 157 -4.58 17.48 38.92
C TYR A 157 -5.92 16.74 38.94
N TYR A 158 -6.25 16.09 40.05
CA TYR A 158 -7.52 15.40 40.23
C TYR A 158 -7.93 15.35 41.70
N LYS A 159 -9.24 15.38 42.01
CA LYS A 159 -9.72 15.25 43.39
C LYS A 159 -9.42 13.87 43.96
N GLU A 160 -9.09 13.83 45.25
CA GLU A 160 -8.61 12.64 45.96
C GLU A 160 -9.55 11.42 45.91
N HIS A 161 -10.86 11.63 45.73
CA HIS A 161 -11.84 10.56 45.61
C HIS A 161 -11.84 9.85 44.23
N LEU A 162 -11.06 10.31 43.24
CA LEU A 162 -10.93 9.70 41.91
C LEU A 162 -9.76 8.67 41.88
N LYS A 163 -10.05 7.41 41.50
CA LYS A 163 -9.06 6.31 41.40
C LYS A 163 -8.41 6.25 40.00
N LEU A 164 -7.08 6.23 39.90
CA LEU A 164 -6.30 6.26 38.65
C LEU A 164 -5.57 4.93 38.36
N PHE A 165 -5.45 4.51 37.08
CA PHE A 165 -4.76 3.29 36.64
C PHE A 165 -3.77 3.55 35.48
N THR A 166 -2.53 3.05 35.57
CA THR A 166 -1.45 3.23 34.55
C THR A 166 -1.41 2.07 33.54
N ALA A 167 -1.22 2.35 32.24
CA ALA A 167 -1.11 1.31 31.21
C ALA A 167 0.34 0.79 31.08
N LYS A 168 0.58 -0.49 31.43
CA LYS A 168 1.92 -1.12 31.45
C LYS A 168 2.53 -1.34 30.05
N THR A 169 3.87 -1.27 29.97
CA THR A 169 4.75 -1.67 28.86
C THR A 169 4.44 -3.08 28.33
N CYS A 170 4.71 -3.35 27.04
CA CYS A 170 4.41 -4.62 26.35
C CYS A 170 5.08 -5.82 27.06
N GLN A 171 4.33 -6.56 27.88
CA GLN A 171 4.84 -7.64 28.72
C GLN A 171 5.49 -8.80 27.92
N PHE A 172 5.19 -8.93 26.62
CA PHE A 172 5.83 -9.92 25.75
C PHE A 172 7.35 -9.75 25.61
N GLN A 173 7.89 -8.52 25.65
CA GLN A 173 9.35 -8.30 25.61
C GLN A 173 10.05 -8.72 26.91
N LYS A 174 9.32 -8.70 28.03
CA LYS A 174 9.83 -9.08 29.36
C LYS A 174 9.51 -10.54 29.70
N ALA A 175 8.77 -11.23 28.83
CA ALA A 175 8.39 -12.60 29.03
C ALA A 175 9.61 -13.51 28.86
N PRO A 176 9.85 -14.46 29.77
CA PRO A 176 11.02 -15.32 29.72
C PRO A 176 10.82 -16.47 28.72
N PHE A 177 10.64 -16.15 27.43
CA PHE A 177 10.44 -17.16 26.38
C PHE A 177 11.62 -18.13 26.24
N HIS A 178 12.83 -17.69 26.59
CA HIS A 178 14.05 -18.49 26.63
C HIS A 178 13.96 -19.69 27.61
N ILE A 179 13.03 -19.69 28.57
CA ILE A 179 12.79 -20.86 29.45
C ILE A 179 12.45 -22.11 28.62
N GLY A 180 11.86 -21.93 27.43
CA GLY A 180 11.63 -23.04 26.50
C GLY A 180 12.92 -23.77 26.09
N GLU A 181 14.08 -23.14 26.17
CA GLU A 181 15.36 -23.76 25.81
C GLU A 181 15.79 -24.87 26.79
N ILE A 182 15.30 -24.81 28.04
CA ILE A 182 15.63 -25.78 29.11
C ILE A 182 15.11 -27.19 28.80
N PHE A 183 14.00 -27.29 28.05
CA PHE A 183 13.38 -28.59 27.76
C PHE A 183 14.05 -29.24 26.56
N ASP A 184 14.45 -30.50 26.67
CA ASP A 184 14.95 -31.26 25.52
C ASP A 184 13.83 -31.72 24.58
N ASP A 185 12.63 -31.99 25.13
CA ASP A 185 11.48 -32.40 24.33
C ASP A 185 10.90 -31.24 23.50
N PRO A 186 10.77 -31.40 22.17
CA PRO A 186 10.26 -30.36 21.27
C PRO A 186 8.87 -29.84 21.66
N ASN A 187 7.98 -30.74 22.09
CA ASN A 187 6.61 -30.38 22.42
C ASN A 187 6.55 -29.60 23.73
N ASP A 188 7.43 -29.90 24.69
CA ASP A 188 7.59 -29.14 25.93
C ASP A 188 8.13 -27.72 25.66
N LYS A 189 9.07 -27.56 24.71
CA LYS A 189 9.53 -26.23 24.25
C LYS A 189 8.35 -25.40 23.73
N LEU A 190 7.56 -25.97 22.81
CA LEU A 190 6.42 -25.27 22.23
C LEU A 190 5.29 -25.05 23.23
N TRP A 191 5.03 -26.02 24.11
CA TRP A 191 4.02 -25.92 25.17
C TRP A 191 4.35 -24.76 26.11
N THR A 192 5.62 -24.64 26.53
CA THR A 192 6.10 -23.56 27.38
C THR A 192 5.90 -22.21 26.71
N TRP A 193 6.33 -22.09 25.45
CA TRP A 193 6.13 -20.87 24.67
C TRP A 193 4.64 -20.50 24.55
N LYS A 194 3.78 -21.48 24.26
CA LYS A 194 2.33 -21.30 24.12
C LYS A 194 1.68 -20.89 25.44
N LYS A 195 2.11 -21.48 26.55
CA LYS A 195 1.62 -21.19 27.89
C LYS A 195 1.95 -19.74 28.27
N LEU A 196 3.22 -19.34 28.16
CA LEU A 196 3.65 -17.96 28.42
C LEU A 196 2.90 -16.95 27.53
N PHE A 197 2.75 -17.26 26.25
CA PHE A 197 2.00 -16.40 25.33
C PHE A 197 0.53 -16.24 25.76
N LYS A 198 -0.14 -17.34 26.14
CA LYS A 198 -1.55 -17.32 26.57
C LYS A 198 -1.75 -16.63 27.90
N GLU A 199 -0.89 -16.87 28.90
CA GLU A 199 -0.98 -16.22 30.20
C GLU A 199 -0.90 -14.70 30.07
N ILE A 200 0.02 -14.19 29.24
CA ILE A 200 0.12 -12.76 28.95
C ILE A 200 -1.16 -12.28 28.22
N CYS A 201 -1.65 -13.05 27.24
CA CYS A 201 -2.90 -12.71 26.56
C CYS A 201 -4.08 -12.65 27.52
N ASP A 202 -4.22 -13.59 28.45
CA ASP A 202 -5.35 -13.68 29.38
C ASP A 202 -5.32 -12.54 30.42
N ILE A 203 -4.12 -12.06 30.80
CA ILE A 203 -3.96 -10.86 31.64
C ILE A 203 -4.48 -9.60 30.91
N HIS A 204 -4.16 -9.42 29.64
CA HIS A 204 -4.47 -8.19 28.89
C HIS A 204 -5.78 -8.23 28.09
N ALA A 205 -6.26 -9.42 27.76
CA ALA A 205 -7.40 -9.68 26.90
C ALA A 205 -8.17 -10.93 27.37
N PRO A 206 -8.74 -10.92 28.60
CA PRO A 206 -9.40 -12.09 29.17
C PRO A 206 -10.62 -12.52 28.35
N TRP A 207 -10.85 -13.83 28.30
CA TRP A 207 -12.04 -14.41 27.69
C TRP A 207 -13.30 -14.00 28.45
N LYS A 208 -14.31 -13.55 27.72
CA LYS A 208 -15.64 -13.23 28.27
C LYS A 208 -16.71 -13.96 27.49
N GLU A 209 -17.48 -14.79 28.19
CA GLU A 209 -18.70 -15.38 27.62
C GLU A 209 -19.81 -14.33 27.55
N VAL A 210 -20.42 -14.20 26.37
CA VAL A 210 -21.53 -13.27 26.14
C VAL A 210 -22.71 -14.04 25.58
N LYS A 211 -23.86 -14.00 26.26
CA LYS A 211 -25.13 -14.53 25.72
C LYS A 211 -25.61 -13.66 24.56
N ILE A 212 -25.48 -14.19 23.34
CA ILE A 212 -25.95 -13.52 22.11
C ILE A 212 -27.48 -13.69 22.02
N ARG A 213 -28.25 -12.58 22.08
CA ARG A 213 -29.70 -12.61 21.80
C ARG A 213 -29.92 -12.82 20.31
N SER A 214 -30.45 -13.99 19.93
CA SER A 214 -30.51 -14.51 18.56
C SER A 214 -31.33 -13.69 17.54
N LYS A 215 -32.14 -12.70 17.96
CA LYS A 215 -33.09 -11.96 17.08
C LYS A 215 -32.94 -10.44 17.04
N SER A 216 -31.98 -9.82 17.75
CA SER A 216 -31.85 -8.35 17.70
C SER A 216 -31.05 -7.90 16.49
N LEU A 217 -31.59 -6.97 15.69
CA LEU A 217 -30.87 -6.38 14.56
C LEU A 217 -29.64 -5.58 15.04
N PRO A 218 -28.47 -5.69 14.38
CA PRO A 218 -27.23 -5.02 14.82
C PRO A 218 -27.31 -3.49 14.89
N TRP A 219 -28.13 -2.87 14.03
CA TRP A 219 -28.30 -1.41 13.96
C TRP A 219 -29.46 -0.90 14.84
N MET A 220 -29.96 -1.70 15.77
CA MET A 220 -31.06 -1.35 16.68
C MET A 220 -30.52 -0.69 17.96
N ASN A 221 -30.69 0.63 18.08
CA ASN A 221 -30.31 1.40 19.27
C ASN A 221 -31.50 1.60 20.24
N ASN A 222 -31.24 2.11 21.45
CA ASN A 222 -32.27 2.33 22.46
C ASN A 222 -33.26 3.44 22.07
N THR A 223 -32.81 4.46 21.35
CA THR A 223 -33.66 5.58 20.90
C THR A 223 -34.74 5.11 19.92
N ILE A 224 -34.39 4.29 18.92
CA ILE A 224 -35.33 3.70 17.96
C ILE A 224 -36.33 2.78 18.70
N ARG A 225 -35.88 2.00 19.69
CA ARG A 225 -36.76 1.14 20.49
C ARG A 225 -37.81 1.94 21.27
N LEU A 226 -37.41 3.06 21.88
CA LEU A 226 -38.34 3.95 22.59
C LEU A 226 -39.37 4.56 21.64
N LYS A 227 -38.95 5.00 20.44
CA LYS A 227 -39.88 5.51 19.41
C LYS A 227 -40.84 4.43 18.90
N ILE A 228 -40.39 3.19 18.72
CA ILE A 228 -41.27 2.06 18.35
C ILE A 228 -42.36 1.83 19.41
N ASN A 229 -42.01 1.91 20.70
CA ASN A 229 -42.98 1.81 21.78
C ASN A 229 -43.96 2.99 21.80
N ARG A 230 -43.48 4.22 21.56
CA ARG A 230 -44.33 5.42 21.43
C ARG A 230 -45.29 5.31 20.24
N ARG A 231 -44.82 4.80 19.10
CA ARG A 231 -45.66 4.50 17.92
C ARG A 231 -46.77 3.52 18.25
N PHE A 232 -46.48 2.48 19.02
CA PHE A 232 -47.50 1.51 19.43
C PHE A 232 -48.57 2.15 20.35
N LYS A 233 -48.15 3.05 21.26
CA LYS A 233 -49.09 3.84 22.08
C LYS A 233 -49.98 4.76 21.23
N LEU A 234 -49.39 5.48 20.27
CA LEU A 234 -50.15 6.35 19.35
C LEU A 234 -51.09 5.55 18.43
N PHE A 235 -50.67 4.37 17.98
CA PHE A 235 -51.53 3.46 17.21
C PHE A 235 -52.75 3.02 18.02
N LYS A 236 -52.56 2.60 19.27
CA LYS A 236 -53.66 2.25 20.18
C LYS A 236 -54.60 3.44 20.43
N LYS A 237 -54.04 4.65 20.61
CA LYS A 237 -54.82 5.89 20.78
C LYS A 237 -55.66 6.19 19.53
N ALA A 238 -55.07 6.15 18.33
CA ALA A 238 -55.76 6.41 17.07
C ALA A 238 -56.89 5.41 16.77
N ILE A 239 -56.71 4.14 17.14
CA ILE A 239 -57.78 3.12 17.07
C ILE A 239 -58.93 3.49 18.02
N LYS A 240 -58.62 3.91 19.25
CA LYS A 240 -59.62 4.24 20.27
C LYS A 240 -60.39 5.53 19.95
N THR A 241 -59.71 6.57 19.48
CA THR A 241 -60.30 7.90 19.26
C THR A 241 -60.91 8.08 17.88
N LYS A 242 -60.49 7.29 16.86
CA LYS A 242 -60.88 7.44 15.45
C LYS A 242 -60.69 8.85 14.86
N CYS A 243 -59.93 9.72 15.53
CA CYS A 243 -59.66 11.08 15.11
C CYS A 243 -58.60 11.13 14.00
N ALA A 244 -58.81 11.97 12.98
CA ALA A 244 -57.88 12.13 11.86
C ALA A 244 -56.49 12.62 12.31
N GLU A 245 -56.43 13.45 13.34
CA GLU A 245 -55.19 14.01 13.88
C GLU A 245 -54.31 12.96 14.57
N ASP A 246 -54.91 12.07 15.37
CA ASP A 246 -54.19 10.95 16.00
C ASP A 246 -53.64 9.96 14.95
N TRP A 247 -54.36 9.75 13.85
CA TRP A 247 -53.87 8.98 12.70
C TRP A 247 -52.71 9.65 11.97
N ASN A 248 -52.75 10.97 11.79
CA ASN A 248 -51.63 11.73 11.23
C ASN A 248 -50.39 11.67 12.14
N ASN A 249 -50.56 11.81 13.45
CA ASN A 249 -49.48 11.69 14.43
C ASN A 249 -48.83 10.29 14.39
N TYR A 250 -49.63 9.22 14.27
CA TYR A 250 -49.13 7.86 14.04
C TYR A 250 -48.36 7.74 12.71
N LYS A 251 -48.91 8.25 11.60
CA LYS A 251 -48.27 8.17 10.26
C LYS A 251 -46.94 8.93 10.23
N ASN A 252 -46.89 10.12 10.81
CA ASN A 252 -45.67 10.93 10.91
C ASN A 252 -44.58 10.19 11.70
N LEU A 253 -44.90 9.68 12.90
CA LEU A 253 -43.93 8.92 13.70
C LEU A 253 -43.53 7.60 13.04
N ARG A 254 -44.44 6.92 12.31
CA ARG A 254 -44.10 5.74 11.51
C ARG A 254 -43.10 6.08 10.40
N ASN A 255 -43.31 7.17 9.68
CA ASN A 255 -42.43 7.61 8.59
C ASN A 255 -41.06 8.01 9.13
N GLU A 256 -41.02 8.73 10.26
CA GLU A 256 -39.80 9.09 10.98
C GLU A 256 -39.01 7.85 11.40
N ILE A 257 -39.63 6.89 12.09
CA ILE A 257 -39.00 5.62 12.48
C ILE A 257 -38.49 4.86 11.26
N THR A 258 -39.24 4.87 10.15
CA THR A 258 -38.83 4.20 8.91
C THR A 258 -37.60 4.88 8.29
N SER A 259 -37.52 6.21 8.36
CA SER A 259 -36.37 6.99 7.92
C SER A 259 -35.14 6.73 8.80
N GLU A 260 -35.30 6.76 10.12
CA GLU A 260 -34.22 6.49 11.08
C GLU A 260 -33.70 5.06 10.99
N LEU A 261 -34.57 4.06 10.84
CA LEU A 261 -34.17 2.67 10.63
C LEU A 261 -33.36 2.50 9.33
N ARG A 262 -33.75 3.19 8.26
CA ARG A 262 -32.99 3.19 6.99
C ARG A 262 -31.63 3.85 7.16
N LYS A 263 -31.57 4.99 7.86
CA LYS A 263 -30.32 5.71 8.16
C LYS A 263 -29.39 4.86 9.03
N ALA A 264 -29.87 4.33 10.16
CA ALA A 264 -29.10 3.47 11.05
C ALA A 264 -28.59 2.21 10.35
N LYS A 265 -29.42 1.58 9.49
CA LYS A 265 -29.00 0.45 8.66
C LYS A 265 -27.93 0.88 7.64
N ALA A 266 -28.11 2.01 6.97
CA ALA A 266 -27.15 2.54 6.00
C ALA A 266 -25.80 2.87 6.65
N ASP A 267 -25.81 3.54 7.82
CA ASP A 267 -24.61 3.91 8.58
C ASP A 267 -23.87 2.66 9.06
N TYR A 268 -24.58 1.68 9.63
CA TYR A 268 -24.01 0.41 10.05
C TYR A 268 -23.27 -0.30 8.92
N PHE A 269 -23.92 -0.47 7.75
CA PHE A 269 -23.27 -1.11 6.62
C PHE A 269 -22.17 -0.23 6.00
N SER A 270 -22.32 1.09 6.00
CA SER A 270 -21.31 2.01 5.44
C SER A 270 -20.02 1.98 6.26
N ASN A 271 -20.11 1.92 7.59
CA ASN A 271 -18.95 1.72 8.46
C ASN A 271 -18.27 0.37 8.17
N MET A 272 -19.07 -0.70 8.03
CA MET A 272 -18.52 -2.00 7.66
C MET A 272 -17.82 -1.96 6.30
N PHE A 273 -18.39 -1.28 5.28
CA PHE A 273 -17.75 -1.13 3.97
C PHE A 273 -16.44 -0.34 4.04
N GLY A 274 -16.33 0.65 4.93
CA GLY A 274 -15.10 1.39 5.19
C GLY A 274 -13.94 0.52 5.68
N GLU A 275 -14.23 -0.60 6.35
CA GLU A 275 -13.22 -1.55 6.81
C GLU A 275 -12.86 -2.64 5.81
N VAL A 276 -13.62 -2.78 4.72
CA VAL A 276 -13.39 -3.85 3.74
C VAL A 276 -12.39 -3.40 2.68
N THR A 277 -11.43 -4.28 2.38
CA THR A 277 -10.41 -4.08 1.34
C THR A 277 -10.56 -5.01 0.13
N THR A 278 -11.18 -6.20 0.28
CA THR A 278 -11.23 -7.23 -0.76
C THR A 278 -12.58 -7.32 -1.47
N SER A 279 -12.58 -7.53 -2.78
CA SER A 279 -13.79 -7.57 -3.61
C SER A 279 -14.81 -8.63 -3.18
N LYS A 280 -14.34 -9.81 -2.72
CA LYS A 280 -15.21 -10.88 -2.20
C LYS A 280 -15.92 -10.46 -0.92
N ALA A 281 -15.19 -9.85 0.03
CA ALA A 281 -15.80 -9.37 1.26
C ALA A 281 -16.78 -8.20 0.99
N TYR A 282 -16.49 -7.33 0.01
CA TYR A 282 -17.45 -6.32 -0.44
C TYR A 282 -18.72 -7.00 -0.96
N TRP A 283 -18.58 -8.03 -1.81
CA TRP A 283 -19.71 -8.77 -2.38
C TRP A 283 -20.58 -9.45 -1.32
N ASP A 284 -19.94 -10.14 -0.37
CA ASP A 284 -20.63 -10.83 0.71
C ASP A 284 -21.34 -9.84 1.64
N LEU A 285 -20.74 -8.66 1.87
CA LEU A 285 -21.35 -7.60 2.67
C LEU A 285 -22.58 -6.98 2.01
N ILE A 286 -22.59 -6.78 0.69
CA ILE A 286 -23.79 -6.34 -0.06
C ILE A 286 -24.87 -7.40 0.03
N LYS A 287 -24.53 -8.67 -0.17
CA LYS A 287 -25.52 -9.76 -0.04
C LYS A 287 -26.14 -9.75 1.34
N LYS A 288 -25.31 -9.64 2.39
CA LYS A 288 -25.74 -9.53 3.79
C LYS A 288 -26.61 -8.30 4.05
N SER A 289 -26.41 -7.20 3.35
CA SER A 289 -27.18 -5.96 3.55
C SER A 289 -28.58 -6.02 2.95
N VAL A 290 -28.77 -6.75 1.86
CA VAL A 290 -30.07 -6.96 1.20
C VAL A 290 -30.85 -8.09 1.85
N SER A 291 -30.20 -9.25 2.00
CA SER A 291 -30.78 -10.44 2.63
C SER A 291 -29.74 -11.02 3.57
N PRO A 292 -29.85 -10.80 4.90
CA PRO A 292 -29.00 -11.50 5.85
C PRO A 292 -29.35 -12.99 5.73
N LYS A 293 -28.60 -13.74 4.92
CA LYS A 293 -28.62 -15.19 4.98
C LYS A 293 -28.21 -15.55 6.41
N VAL A 294 -29.14 -16.12 7.16
CA VAL A 294 -28.77 -16.92 8.34
C VAL A 294 -27.80 -17.97 7.80
N ARG A 295 -26.63 -18.17 8.43
CA ARG A 295 -25.76 -19.29 8.09
C ARG A 295 -26.64 -20.53 8.17
N GLN A 296 -26.92 -21.15 7.04
CA GLN A 296 -27.62 -22.42 7.02
C GLN A 296 -26.65 -23.44 7.59
N ASN A 297 -27.07 -24.09 8.67
CA ASN A 297 -26.35 -25.23 9.22
C ASN A 297 -26.27 -26.30 8.14
N ILE A 298 -25.21 -27.12 8.17
CA ILE A 298 -25.10 -28.26 7.27
C ILE A 298 -26.28 -29.20 7.57
N GLY A 299 -27.08 -29.46 6.54
CA GLY A 299 -28.26 -30.31 6.59
C GLY A 299 -27.93 -31.79 6.84
N PRO A 300 -28.91 -32.69 6.68
CA PRO A 300 -28.68 -34.12 6.80
C PRO A 300 -27.69 -34.63 5.73
N ILE A 301 -26.84 -35.60 6.09
CA ILE A 301 -25.81 -36.19 5.19
C ILE A 301 -26.08 -37.67 4.98
N LYS A 302 -25.88 -38.19 3.77
CA LYS A 302 -26.06 -39.62 3.45
C LYS A 302 -24.99 -40.50 4.11
N ARG A 303 -25.47 -41.52 4.81
CA ARG A 303 -24.68 -42.68 5.27
C ARG A 303 -24.38 -43.62 4.10
N ASP A 304 -23.45 -44.54 4.29
CA ASP A 304 -23.08 -45.54 3.28
C ASP A 304 -24.25 -46.48 2.93
N ASN A 305 -25.20 -46.68 3.85
CA ASN A 305 -26.42 -47.46 3.63
C ASN A 305 -27.58 -46.67 2.97
N GLY A 306 -27.34 -45.43 2.52
CA GLY A 306 -28.34 -44.58 1.87
C GLY A 306 -29.30 -43.82 2.79
N THR A 307 -29.25 -44.04 4.11
CA THR A 307 -30.06 -43.27 5.09
C THR A 307 -29.42 -41.91 5.42
N LEU A 308 -30.18 -40.98 6.00
CA LEU A 308 -29.70 -39.63 6.33
C LEU A 308 -29.28 -39.50 7.81
N ALA A 309 -28.07 -39.02 8.04
CA ALA A 309 -27.54 -38.62 9.34
C ALA A 309 -27.95 -37.18 9.64
N VAL A 310 -28.72 -36.98 10.71
CA VAL A 310 -29.23 -35.67 11.13
C VAL A 310 -28.40 -35.07 12.26
N ASN A 311 -27.85 -35.92 13.14
CA ASN A 311 -27.05 -35.51 14.30
C ASN A 311 -25.73 -34.86 13.84
N ASP A 312 -25.42 -33.68 14.38
CA ASP A 312 -24.22 -32.91 14.04
C ASP A 312 -22.90 -33.62 14.39
N GLU A 313 -22.87 -34.41 15.47
CA GLU A 313 -21.71 -35.20 15.87
C GLU A 313 -21.51 -36.42 14.98
N GLU A 314 -22.59 -37.06 14.56
CA GLU A 314 -22.51 -38.15 13.58
C GLU A 314 -22.03 -37.61 12.23
N LYS A 315 -22.55 -36.45 11.81
CA LYS A 315 -22.12 -35.78 10.58
C LYS A 315 -20.64 -35.39 10.62
N SER A 316 -20.14 -34.85 11.73
CA SER A 316 -18.71 -34.49 11.86
C SER A 316 -17.82 -35.72 11.70
N ASN A 317 -18.19 -36.84 12.32
CA ASN A 317 -17.46 -38.11 12.20
C ASN A 317 -17.50 -38.68 10.77
N LEU A 318 -18.66 -38.67 10.11
CA LEU A 318 -18.80 -39.13 8.71
C LEU A 318 -17.94 -38.32 7.74
N PHE A 319 -17.86 -37.00 7.92
CA PHE A 319 -16.95 -36.18 7.13
C PHE A 319 -15.49 -36.48 7.45
N ASN A 320 -15.15 -36.63 8.74
CA ASN A 320 -13.76 -36.83 9.14
C ASN A 320 -13.19 -38.16 8.64
N SER A 321 -13.96 -39.25 8.79
CA SER A 321 -13.58 -40.56 8.27
C SER A 321 -13.41 -40.53 6.75
N TYR A 322 -14.38 -39.96 6.04
CA TYR A 322 -14.32 -39.81 4.59
C TYR A 322 -13.08 -39.02 4.13
N PHE A 323 -12.83 -37.84 4.69
CA PHE A 323 -11.69 -37.02 4.27
C PHE A 323 -10.34 -37.61 4.65
N ALA A 324 -10.26 -38.46 5.68
CA ALA A 324 -9.02 -39.12 6.07
C ALA A 324 -8.66 -40.29 5.14
N THR A 325 -9.66 -41.05 4.66
CA THR A 325 -9.43 -42.30 3.91
C THR A 325 -9.61 -42.18 2.39
N ILE A 326 -10.17 -41.07 1.89
CA ILE A 326 -10.50 -40.93 0.47
C ILE A 326 -9.27 -41.04 -0.46
N GLY A 327 -8.12 -40.48 -0.06
CA GLY A 327 -6.89 -40.54 -0.85
C GLY A 327 -6.40 -41.98 -1.05
N GLU A 328 -6.31 -42.74 0.05
CA GLU A 328 -5.94 -44.16 0.04
C GLU A 328 -6.95 -45.01 -0.75
N THR A 329 -8.25 -44.78 -0.54
CA THR A 329 -9.31 -45.49 -1.26
C THR A 329 -9.21 -45.28 -2.77
N LEU A 330 -8.91 -44.05 -3.20
CA LEU A 330 -8.74 -43.69 -4.60
C LEU A 330 -7.47 -44.32 -5.19
N ALA A 331 -6.36 -44.32 -4.44
CA ALA A 331 -5.12 -44.97 -4.86
C ALA A 331 -5.30 -46.49 -5.04
N LEU A 332 -5.99 -47.16 -4.11
CA LEU A 332 -6.28 -48.60 -4.17
C LEU A 332 -7.24 -48.99 -5.30
N SER A 333 -8.07 -48.03 -5.78
CA SER A 333 -8.98 -48.27 -6.90
C SER A 333 -8.28 -48.30 -8.26
N LEU A 334 -7.04 -47.80 -8.35
CA LEU A 334 -6.25 -47.84 -9.57
C LEU A 334 -5.56 -49.22 -9.73
N PRO A 335 -5.34 -49.67 -10.97
CA PRO A 335 -4.46 -50.82 -11.22
C PRO A 335 -3.09 -50.64 -10.57
N ARG A 336 -2.42 -51.74 -10.22
CA ARG A 336 -1.04 -51.64 -9.73
C ARG A 336 -0.13 -51.06 -10.81
N PRO A 337 0.78 -50.15 -10.46
CA PRO A 337 1.71 -49.60 -11.43
C PRO A 337 2.57 -50.72 -12.02
N PRO A 338 2.84 -50.68 -13.35
CA PRO A 338 3.76 -51.63 -13.95
C PRO A 338 5.12 -51.49 -13.29
N THR A 339 5.74 -52.61 -12.92
CA THR A 339 7.07 -52.67 -12.29
C THR A 339 8.10 -52.10 -13.27
N THR A 340 8.29 -50.79 -13.24
CA THR A 340 9.31 -50.12 -14.06
C THR A 340 10.59 -50.13 -13.24
N THR A 341 11.61 -50.82 -13.76
CA THR A 341 12.97 -50.76 -13.23
C THR A 341 13.39 -49.29 -13.18
N PRO A 342 13.85 -48.75 -12.03
CA PRO A 342 14.26 -47.36 -11.94
C PRO A 342 15.34 -47.13 -13.00
N THR A 343 15.02 -46.31 -14.01
CA THR A 343 15.96 -45.94 -15.05
C THR A 343 17.04 -45.10 -14.36
N GLN A 344 18.27 -45.61 -14.29
CA GLN A 344 19.41 -44.84 -13.83
C GLN A 344 19.56 -43.62 -14.75
N MET A 345 19.07 -42.46 -14.32
CA MET A 345 19.32 -41.19 -15.01
C MET A 345 20.66 -40.64 -14.57
N ASN A 346 21.42 -40.15 -15.56
CA ASN A 346 22.78 -39.66 -15.43
C ASN A 346 22.97 -38.65 -14.28
N ASP A 347 23.88 -39.01 -13.39
CA ASP A 347 24.37 -38.30 -12.21
C ASP A 347 25.22 -37.06 -12.58
N SER A 348 24.63 -36.17 -13.39
CA SER A 348 25.28 -34.97 -13.90
C SER A 348 24.83 -33.75 -13.08
N ARG A 349 25.56 -33.51 -11.98
CA ARG A 349 25.64 -32.27 -11.17
C ARG A 349 24.44 -31.32 -11.30
N ARG A 350 23.28 -31.71 -10.73
CA ARG A 350 22.20 -30.75 -10.46
C ARG A 350 22.52 -30.00 -9.17
N SER A 351 22.28 -28.69 -9.14
CA SER A 351 22.44 -27.88 -7.93
C SER A 351 21.53 -28.45 -6.83
N SER A 352 22.09 -28.76 -5.66
CA SER A 352 21.32 -29.26 -4.51
C SER A 352 20.84 -28.11 -3.61
N CYS A 353 19.67 -28.28 -3.00
CA CYS A 353 19.16 -27.38 -1.98
C CYS A 353 18.88 -28.17 -0.70
N ASP A 354 19.76 -27.96 0.28
CA ASP A 354 19.81 -28.84 1.46
C ASP A 354 19.39 -28.16 2.77
N LYS A 355 19.27 -26.82 2.82
CA LYS A 355 19.07 -26.04 4.06
C LYS A 355 17.89 -25.09 3.99
N ILE A 356 17.11 -25.05 5.08
CA ILE A 356 16.03 -24.06 5.28
C ILE A 356 16.63 -22.70 5.63
N CYS A 357 16.22 -21.66 4.90
CA CYS A 357 16.63 -20.28 5.19
C CYS A 357 15.54 -19.54 5.97
N ILE A 358 15.87 -19.05 7.16
CA ILE A 358 14.96 -18.29 8.02
C ILE A 358 15.34 -16.81 7.99
N SER A 359 14.40 -15.95 7.59
CA SER A 359 14.61 -14.51 7.51
C SER A 359 13.76 -13.75 8.53
N GLN A 360 14.42 -13.04 9.44
CA GLN A 360 13.76 -12.13 10.37
C GLN A 360 12.89 -11.09 9.67
N ASP A 361 13.37 -10.51 8.56
CA ASP A 361 12.63 -9.50 7.79
C ASP A 361 11.35 -10.06 7.18
N ASN A 362 11.36 -11.31 6.70
CA ASN A 362 10.18 -11.96 6.16
C ASN A 362 9.15 -12.22 7.27
N ILE A 363 9.59 -12.76 8.41
CA ILE A 363 8.74 -13.03 9.58
C ILE A 363 8.11 -11.73 10.11
N GLN A 364 8.90 -10.66 10.23
CA GLN A 364 8.41 -9.35 10.64
C GLN A 364 7.35 -8.82 9.67
N ARG A 365 7.61 -8.90 8.35
CA ARG A 365 6.64 -8.54 7.31
C ARG A 365 5.38 -9.37 7.42
N TYR A 366 5.47 -10.66 7.73
CA TYR A 366 4.30 -11.53 7.92
C TYR A 366 3.49 -11.07 9.13
N ILE A 367 4.10 -10.96 10.32
CA ILE A 367 3.42 -10.60 11.58
C ILE A 367 2.67 -9.27 11.47
N ILE A 368 3.32 -8.23 10.92
CA ILE A 368 2.73 -6.90 10.74
C ILE A 368 1.54 -6.95 9.77
N ASN A 369 1.62 -7.78 8.73
CA ASN A 369 0.60 -7.88 7.70
C ASN A 369 -0.44 -8.98 7.94
N ILE A 370 -0.39 -9.70 9.08
CA ILE A 370 -1.41 -10.67 9.45
C ILE A 370 -2.80 -10.04 9.33
N ASN A 371 -3.74 -10.77 8.74
CA ASN A 371 -5.14 -10.36 8.74
C ASN A 371 -5.78 -10.77 10.08
N PRO A 372 -6.15 -9.81 10.97
CA PRO A 372 -6.67 -10.11 12.30
C PRO A 372 -8.06 -10.75 12.27
N LYS A 373 -8.75 -10.76 11.12
CA LYS A 373 -10.08 -11.35 10.93
C LYS A 373 -10.03 -12.83 10.49
N LYS A 374 -8.83 -13.43 10.31
CA LYS A 374 -8.70 -14.86 9.98
C LYS A 374 -9.15 -15.73 11.17
N SER A 375 -9.63 -16.93 10.87
CA SER A 375 -10.03 -17.92 11.87
C SER A 375 -8.81 -18.41 12.67
N THR A 376 -9.02 -18.64 13.97
CA THR A 376 -8.05 -19.26 14.87
C THR A 376 -7.81 -20.73 14.49
N GLY A 377 -6.58 -21.21 14.62
CA GLY A 377 -6.22 -22.63 14.44
C GLY A 377 -6.65 -23.51 15.62
N PRO A 378 -6.30 -24.80 15.61
CA PRO A 378 -6.56 -25.73 16.73
C PRO A 378 -5.77 -25.38 18.00
N ASP A 379 -4.72 -24.57 17.88
CA ASP A 379 -3.90 -24.07 18.99
C ASP A 379 -4.62 -23.04 19.89
N GLY A 380 -5.70 -22.44 19.40
CA GLY A 380 -6.41 -21.35 20.06
C GLY A 380 -5.72 -19.99 19.94
N MET A 381 -4.68 -19.85 19.10
CA MET A 381 -3.93 -18.60 18.96
C MET A 381 -4.56 -17.68 17.91
N SER A 382 -5.18 -16.60 18.39
CA SER A 382 -5.88 -15.71 17.47
C SER A 382 -4.90 -14.87 16.63
N PRO A 383 -5.13 -14.72 15.32
CA PRO A 383 -4.32 -13.85 14.46
C PRO A 383 -4.29 -12.39 14.93
N ARG A 384 -5.35 -11.94 15.62
CA ARG A 384 -5.44 -10.60 16.19
C ARG A 384 -4.44 -10.42 17.35
N LEU A 385 -4.32 -11.40 18.25
CA LEU A 385 -3.40 -11.33 19.38
C LEU A 385 -1.94 -11.37 18.92
N LEU A 386 -1.60 -12.23 17.96
CA LEU A 386 -0.25 -12.28 17.38
C LEU A 386 0.12 -10.96 16.67
N LYS A 387 -0.83 -10.35 15.96
CA LYS A 387 -0.63 -9.04 15.35
C LYS A 387 -0.43 -7.93 16.38
N LEU A 388 -1.15 -7.98 17.51
CA LEU A 388 -1.01 -7.02 18.61
C LEU A 388 0.32 -7.19 19.36
N ALA A 389 0.79 -8.43 19.52
CA ALA A 389 2.12 -8.70 20.07
C ALA A 389 3.23 -8.09 19.19
N GLY A 390 3.02 -8.05 17.87
CA GLY A 390 3.84 -7.27 16.94
C GLY A 390 5.30 -7.71 16.96
N ASN A 391 6.23 -6.76 17.03
CA ASN A 391 7.67 -7.07 17.03
C ASN A 391 8.15 -7.78 18.30
N ALA A 392 7.39 -7.70 19.40
CA ALA A 392 7.80 -8.27 20.69
C ALA A 392 7.89 -9.80 20.69
N ILE A 393 7.10 -10.48 19.86
CA ILE A 393 7.05 -11.95 19.80
C ILE A 393 8.02 -12.54 18.78
N ILE A 394 8.59 -11.71 17.89
CA ILE A 394 9.39 -12.17 16.75
C ILE A 394 10.63 -12.98 17.19
N PRO A 395 11.46 -12.53 18.16
CA PRO A 395 12.64 -13.30 18.56
C PRO A 395 12.28 -14.72 19.00
N SER A 396 11.29 -14.85 19.89
CA SER A 396 10.84 -16.14 20.39
C SER A 396 10.28 -17.09 19.31
N LEU A 397 9.74 -16.55 18.21
CA LEU A 397 9.29 -17.36 17.07
C LEU A 397 10.46 -17.81 16.21
N ILE A 398 11.46 -16.93 16.01
CA ILE A 398 12.68 -17.25 15.27
C ILE A 398 13.42 -18.39 15.97
N ASP A 399 13.52 -18.36 17.30
CA ASP A 399 14.19 -19.40 18.07
C ASP A 399 13.53 -20.77 17.85
N LEU A 400 12.20 -20.84 17.90
CA LEU A 400 11.44 -22.06 17.59
C LEU A 400 11.64 -22.54 16.15
N PHE A 401 11.71 -21.61 15.18
CA PHE A 401 11.90 -21.95 13.77
C PHE A 401 13.31 -22.44 13.46
N ILE A 402 14.33 -21.78 14.02
CA ILE A 402 15.73 -22.20 13.89
C ILE A 402 15.90 -23.58 14.50
N TRP A 403 15.34 -23.80 15.70
CA TRP A 403 15.36 -25.11 16.33
C TRP A 403 14.70 -26.17 15.43
N SER A 404 13.50 -25.92 14.91
CA SER A 404 12.79 -26.86 14.01
C SER A 404 13.59 -27.17 12.75
N ALA A 405 14.26 -26.16 12.17
CA ALA A 405 15.10 -26.36 10.99
C ALA A 405 16.38 -27.15 11.28
N GLN A 406 17.01 -26.94 12.44
CA GLN A 406 18.24 -27.62 12.85
C GLN A 406 18.01 -29.05 13.33
N ALA A 407 16.91 -29.28 14.07
CA ALA A 407 16.51 -30.60 14.53
C ALA A 407 15.89 -31.46 13.43
N GLU A 408 15.59 -30.86 12.27
CA GLU A 408 14.87 -31.49 11.16
C GLU A 408 13.46 -31.97 11.55
N GLU A 409 12.91 -31.46 12.65
CA GLU A 409 11.64 -31.88 13.23
C GLU A 409 10.57 -30.77 13.21
N ILE A 410 9.29 -31.16 13.31
CA ILE A 410 8.18 -30.23 13.53
C ILE A 410 7.36 -30.65 14.74
N PHE A 411 6.92 -29.66 15.52
CA PHE A 411 6.13 -29.88 16.72
C PHE A 411 4.81 -30.62 16.42
N GLU A 412 4.45 -31.59 17.27
CA GLU A 412 3.29 -32.47 17.05
C GLU A 412 1.98 -31.67 16.99
N SER A 413 1.83 -30.68 17.88
CA SER A 413 0.63 -29.83 17.88
C SER A 413 0.48 -28.96 16.62
N TRP A 414 1.54 -28.81 15.80
CA TRP A 414 1.49 -28.13 14.50
C TRP A 414 1.10 -29.08 13.35
N LYS A 415 1.18 -30.40 13.57
CA LYS A 415 0.71 -31.42 12.61
C LYS A 415 -0.81 -31.61 12.65
N LEU A 416 -1.47 -31.22 13.74
CA LEU A 416 -2.92 -31.28 13.90
C LEU A 416 -3.65 -30.23 13.03
N ALA A 417 -4.61 -30.67 12.21
CA ALA A 417 -5.45 -29.81 11.39
C ALA A 417 -6.91 -29.83 11.85
N ARG A 418 -7.55 -28.65 11.94
CA ARG A 418 -9.01 -28.57 12.11
C ARG A 418 -9.68 -28.39 10.75
N LEU A 419 -10.49 -29.36 10.33
CA LEU A 419 -11.24 -29.30 9.08
C LEU A 419 -12.57 -28.56 9.22
N THR A 420 -12.90 -27.77 8.20
CA THR A 420 -14.24 -27.21 7.99
C THR A 420 -14.75 -27.64 6.63
N PRO A 421 -15.83 -28.46 6.55
CA PRO A 421 -16.42 -28.85 5.27
C PRO A 421 -17.06 -27.65 4.58
N ILE A 422 -16.67 -27.38 3.34
CA ILE A 422 -17.28 -26.33 2.51
C ILE A 422 -17.97 -26.96 1.31
N PHE A 423 -19.28 -26.74 1.19
CA PHE A 423 -20.08 -27.23 0.08
C PHE A 423 -19.64 -26.60 -1.26
N LYS A 424 -19.45 -27.44 -2.29
CA LYS A 424 -19.01 -27.02 -3.64
C LYS A 424 -20.22 -26.74 -4.55
N LYS A 425 -21.00 -27.78 -4.89
CA LYS A 425 -22.16 -27.76 -5.82
C LYS A 425 -22.92 -29.10 -5.76
N GLU A 426 -24.07 -29.18 -6.44
CA GLU A 426 -24.92 -30.39 -6.57
C GLU A 426 -25.77 -30.71 -5.34
N ALA A 427 -25.79 -31.95 -4.85
CA ALA A 427 -26.61 -32.36 -3.72
C ALA A 427 -25.87 -32.11 -2.40
N GLU A 428 -26.45 -31.31 -1.50
CA GLU A 428 -25.90 -31.01 -0.16
C GLU A 428 -25.89 -32.23 0.77
N GLU A 429 -26.66 -33.26 0.46
CA GLU A 429 -26.71 -34.49 1.24
C GLU A 429 -25.47 -35.38 1.04
N ASP A 430 -24.73 -35.17 -0.05
CA ASP A 430 -23.62 -36.01 -0.45
C ASP A 430 -22.27 -35.44 0.04
N ARG A 431 -21.53 -36.24 0.80
CA ARG A 431 -20.23 -35.85 1.37
C ARG A 431 -19.16 -35.63 0.29
N GLU A 432 -19.29 -36.24 -0.89
CA GLU A 432 -18.34 -36.06 -2.00
C GLU A 432 -18.33 -34.61 -2.53
N ASN A 433 -19.44 -33.91 -2.38
CA ASN A 433 -19.65 -32.54 -2.84
C ASN A 433 -19.08 -31.47 -1.89
N TYR A 434 -18.40 -31.89 -0.82
CA TYR A 434 -17.74 -31.00 0.13
C TYR A 434 -16.21 -30.99 -0.06
N ARG A 435 -15.59 -29.84 0.24
CA ARG A 435 -14.14 -29.68 0.31
C ARG A 435 -13.68 -29.63 1.78
N PRO A 436 -12.63 -30.38 2.15
CA PRO A 436 -12.03 -30.28 3.48
C PRO A 436 -11.10 -29.06 3.54
N ILE A 437 -11.50 -27.96 4.18
CA ILE A 437 -10.56 -26.83 4.39
C ILE A 437 -9.83 -27.00 5.72
N SER A 438 -8.52 -27.16 5.65
CA SER A 438 -7.64 -27.32 6.81
C SER A 438 -7.26 -25.98 7.43
N LEU A 439 -7.68 -25.77 8.68
CA LEU A 439 -7.21 -24.68 9.52
C LEU A 439 -6.02 -25.19 10.35
N LEU A 440 -4.82 -24.77 9.95
CA LEU A 440 -3.57 -25.02 10.69
C LEU A 440 -3.28 -23.88 11.68
N CYS A 441 -2.41 -24.15 12.66
CA CYS A 441 -1.90 -23.15 13.59
C CYS A 441 -1.11 -22.06 12.85
N LEU A 442 -1.19 -20.81 13.36
CA LEU A 442 -0.61 -19.67 12.66
C LEU A 442 0.92 -19.67 12.67
N PRO A 443 1.62 -19.97 13.78
CA PRO A 443 3.07 -20.06 13.79
C PRO A 443 3.63 -21.09 12.80
N SER A 444 3.00 -22.26 12.68
CA SER A 444 3.39 -23.25 11.66
C SER A 444 3.29 -22.69 10.24
N LYS A 445 2.22 -21.95 9.91
CA LYS A 445 2.11 -21.31 8.60
C LYS A 445 3.18 -20.27 8.31
N ILE A 446 3.77 -19.65 9.35
CA ILE A 446 4.89 -18.72 9.19
C ILE A 446 6.15 -19.52 8.84
N LEU A 447 6.41 -20.63 9.52
CA LEU A 447 7.51 -21.53 9.18
C LEU A 447 7.35 -22.13 7.78
N GLU A 448 6.14 -22.57 7.42
CA GLU A 448 5.83 -23.06 6.07
C GLU A 448 6.16 -22.02 5.00
N GLU A 449 5.96 -20.72 5.26
CA GLU A 449 6.30 -19.64 4.33
C GLU A 449 7.82 -19.52 4.13
N GLU A 450 8.64 -19.63 5.19
CA GLU A 450 10.11 -19.59 5.07
C GLU A 450 10.65 -20.80 4.28
N VAL A 451 10.11 -21.99 4.56
CA VAL A 451 10.42 -23.21 3.79
C VAL A 451 9.99 -23.05 2.32
N ASN A 452 8.79 -22.50 2.09
CA ASN A 452 8.29 -22.26 0.74
C ASN A 452 9.17 -21.26 -0.02
N ASN A 453 9.61 -20.18 0.61
CA ASN A 453 10.51 -19.19 0.02
C ASN A 453 11.85 -19.83 -0.37
N THR A 454 12.37 -20.72 0.47
CA THR A 454 13.60 -21.48 0.18
C THR A 454 13.44 -22.34 -1.08
N ILE A 455 12.36 -23.14 -1.16
CA ILE A 455 12.05 -23.98 -2.33
C ILE A 455 11.82 -23.11 -3.57
N VAL A 456 11.08 -22.02 -3.43
CA VAL A 456 10.74 -21.16 -4.57
C VAL A 456 11.98 -20.51 -5.17
N LYS A 457 12.90 -20.02 -4.32
CA LYS A 457 14.17 -19.44 -4.75
C LYS A 457 15.00 -20.45 -5.55
N HIS A 458 15.17 -21.65 -5.00
CA HIS A 458 15.92 -22.73 -5.65
C HIS A 458 15.33 -23.17 -6.99
N VAL A 459 14.03 -23.51 -6.99
CA VAL A 459 13.36 -24.14 -8.14
C VAL A 459 13.05 -23.12 -9.24
N PHE A 460 12.56 -21.92 -8.90
CA PHE A 460 12.04 -20.98 -9.90
C PHE A 460 13.03 -19.86 -10.24
N GLU A 461 13.85 -19.40 -9.29
CA GLU A 461 14.70 -18.22 -9.48
C GLU A 461 16.13 -18.59 -9.88
N GLU A 462 16.73 -19.57 -9.21
CA GLU A 462 18.14 -19.94 -9.39
C GLU A 462 18.36 -20.99 -10.48
N ASN A 463 17.55 -22.06 -10.52
CA ASN A 463 17.81 -23.22 -11.37
C ASN A 463 16.75 -23.49 -12.47
N GLN A 464 15.62 -22.79 -12.47
CA GLN A 464 14.55 -22.89 -13.49
C GLN A 464 14.08 -24.34 -13.77
N LEU A 465 13.89 -25.14 -12.72
CA LEU A 465 13.62 -26.58 -12.81
C LEU A 465 12.14 -26.94 -13.13
N MET A 466 11.28 -25.93 -13.31
CA MET A 466 9.85 -26.13 -13.58
C MET A 466 9.54 -26.11 -15.07
N THR A 467 8.68 -27.02 -15.50
CA THR A 467 8.22 -27.08 -16.90
C THR A 467 7.48 -25.80 -17.29
N ASP A 468 7.66 -25.34 -18.53
CA ASP A 468 6.94 -24.19 -19.09
C ASP A 468 5.45 -24.44 -19.33
N ARG A 469 4.99 -25.67 -19.07
CA ARG A 469 3.60 -26.11 -19.22
C ARG A 469 2.80 -26.15 -17.91
N GLN A 470 3.44 -25.90 -16.75
CA GLN A 470 2.78 -25.71 -15.45
C GLN A 470 2.71 -24.21 -15.12
N TRP A 471 1.50 -23.65 -15.09
CA TRP A 471 1.28 -22.19 -14.99
C TRP A 471 0.74 -21.75 -13.62
N ALA A 472 0.37 -22.68 -12.75
CA ALA A 472 -0.13 -22.32 -11.43
C ALA A 472 1.00 -21.94 -10.47
N TYR A 473 0.65 -21.08 -9.51
CA TYR A 473 1.50 -20.66 -8.38
C TYR A 473 2.85 -20.03 -8.78
N ARG A 474 3.01 -19.61 -10.04
CA ARG A 474 4.20 -18.96 -10.57
C ARG A 474 4.03 -17.45 -10.69
N ARG A 475 5.09 -16.71 -10.36
CA ARG A 475 5.15 -15.26 -10.59
C ARG A 475 5.11 -14.96 -12.09
N SER A 476 4.32 -13.96 -12.48
CA SER A 476 4.11 -13.53 -13.89
C SER A 476 3.24 -14.46 -14.76
N TYR A 477 2.77 -15.59 -14.23
CA TYR A 477 1.79 -16.46 -14.89
C TYR A 477 0.38 -16.17 -14.39
N SER A 478 -0.65 -16.41 -15.21
CA SER A 478 -2.06 -16.26 -14.79
C SER A 478 -3.00 -17.11 -15.64
N THR A 479 -4.21 -17.36 -15.13
CA THR A 479 -5.27 -18.07 -15.85
C THR A 479 -5.67 -17.37 -17.14
N GLU A 480 -5.69 -16.03 -17.17
CA GLU A 480 -6.01 -15.25 -18.37
C GLU A 480 -4.93 -15.43 -19.45
N LEU A 481 -3.65 -15.47 -19.09
CA LEU A 481 -2.56 -15.69 -20.05
C LEU A 481 -2.59 -17.13 -20.61
N LEU A 482 -2.88 -18.13 -19.76
CA LEU A 482 -2.98 -19.52 -20.23
C LEU A 482 -4.17 -19.70 -21.18
N LEU A 483 -5.33 -19.11 -20.86
CA LEU A 483 -6.49 -19.07 -21.76
C LEU A 483 -6.14 -18.42 -23.10
N ALA A 484 -5.41 -17.30 -23.08
CA ALA A 484 -4.98 -16.62 -24.30
C ALA A 484 -4.04 -17.52 -25.15
N HIS A 485 -3.05 -18.16 -24.51
CA HIS A 485 -2.11 -19.07 -25.17
C HIS A 485 -2.83 -20.25 -25.85
N LEU A 486 -3.64 -20.99 -25.09
CA LEU A 486 -4.36 -22.17 -25.59
C LEU A 486 -5.30 -21.80 -26.74
N THR A 487 -6.15 -20.78 -26.53
CA THR A 487 -7.20 -20.43 -27.49
C THR A 487 -6.64 -19.78 -28.77
N GLU A 488 -5.53 -19.06 -28.70
CA GLU A 488 -4.84 -18.56 -29.91
C GLU A 488 -4.16 -19.70 -30.67
N THR A 489 -3.56 -20.67 -29.97
CA THR A 489 -2.95 -21.84 -30.59
C THR A 489 -3.99 -22.67 -31.35
N TRP A 490 -5.11 -23.00 -30.70
CA TRP A 490 -6.21 -23.74 -31.34
C TRP A 490 -6.81 -22.95 -32.51
N ARG A 491 -6.99 -21.63 -32.35
CA ARG A 491 -7.52 -20.76 -33.40
C ARG A 491 -6.62 -20.71 -34.64
N LYS A 492 -5.29 -20.65 -34.45
CA LYS A 492 -4.31 -20.69 -35.56
C LYS A 492 -4.39 -22.03 -36.30
N ALA A 493 -4.41 -23.16 -35.59
CA ALA A 493 -4.52 -24.48 -36.20
C ALA A 493 -5.81 -24.63 -37.03
N VAL A 494 -6.95 -24.23 -36.46
CA VAL A 494 -8.26 -24.30 -37.15
C VAL A 494 -8.32 -23.34 -38.36
N ASP A 495 -7.63 -22.20 -38.35
CA ASP A 495 -7.55 -21.30 -39.52
C ASP A 495 -6.74 -21.89 -40.67
N SER A 496 -5.76 -22.75 -40.36
CA SER A 496 -4.96 -23.51 -41.34
C SER A 496 -5.67 -24.73 -41.90
N GLY A 497 -6.92 -25.01 -41.49
CA GLY A 497 -7.69 -26.18 -41.95
C GLY A 497 -7.47 -27.46 -41.14
N LEU A 498 -6.61 -27.40 -40.11
CA LEU A 498 -6.37 -28.49 -39.17
C LEU A 498 -7.53 -28.62 -38.17
N LYS A 499 -7.62 -29.78 -37.53
CA LYS A 499 -8.61 -30.11 -36.51
C LYS A 499 -7.90 -30.20 -35.17
N VAL A 500 -8.59 -29.79 -34.11
CA VAL A 500 -8.04 -29.80 -32.75
C VAL A 500 -9.00 -30.54 -31.84
N ALA A 501 -8.57 -31.66 -31.27
CA ALA A 501 -9.31 -32.31 -30.20
C ALA A 501 -8.69 -31.93 -28.86
N VAL A 502 -9.54 -31.51 -27.93
CA VAL A 502 -9.14 -31.02 -26.61
C VAL A 502 -9.87 -31.84 -25.56
N ALA A 503 -9.12 -32.45 -24.65
CA ALA A 503 -9.62 -33.10 -23.46
C ALA A 503 -9.38 -32.22 -22.23
N PHE A 504 -10.45 -31.96 -21.49
CA PHE A 504 -10.43 -31.26 -20.21
C PHE A 504 -10.49 -32.30 -19.11
N ILE A 505 -9.38 -32.49 -18.40
CA ILE A 505 -9.22 -33.58 -17.43
C ILE A 505 -9.47 -33.04 -16.02
N ASP A 506 -10.38 -33.70 -15.30
CA ASP A 506 -10.64 -33.46 -13.88
C ASP A 506 -10.09 -34.64 -13.06
N PHE A 507 -9.50 -34.36 -11.90
CA PHE A 507 -8.97 -35.37 -10.98
C PHE A 507 -9.85 -35.49 -9.74
N LYS A 508 -10.06 -36.73 -9.28
CA LYS A 508 -10.78 -36.98 -8.03
C LYS A 508 -9.91 -36.54 -6.85
N LYS A 509 -10.37 -35.51 -6.14
CA LYS A 509 -9.77 -35.03 -4.87
C LYS A 509 -8.25 -34.83 -4.96
N ALA A 510 -7.79 -34.18 -6.03
CA ALA A 510 -6.36 -34.11 -6.40
C ALA A 510 -5.38 -33.83 -5.24
N PHE A 511 -5.67 -32.84 -4.38
CA PHE A 511 -4.83 -32.51 -3.22
C PHE A 511 -4.84 -33.60 -2.14
N ASP A 512 -5.97 -34.26 -1.94
CA ASP A 512 -6.17 -35.30 -0.92
C ASP A 512 -5.57 -36.65 -1.38
N SER A 513 -5.31 -36.81 -2.69
CA SER A 513 -4.81 -38.04 -3.31
C SER A 513 -3.28 -38.09 -3.50
N VAL A 514 -2.55 -37.03 -3.14
CA VAL A 514 -1.08 -36.99 -3.33
C VAL A 514 -0.39 -38.02 -2.43
N SER A 515 0.33 -38.97 -3.05
CA SER A 515 1.13 -39.96 -2.34
C SER A 515 2.42 -39.33 -1.78
N HIS A 516 2.64 -39.42 -0.46
CA HIS A 516 3.84 -38.85 0.18
C HIS A 516 5.14 -39.49 -0.33
N PRO A 517 5.28 -40.82 -0.42
CA PRO A 517 6.52 -41.44 -0.92
C PRO A 517 6.89 -41.02 -2.35
N ILE A 518 5.89 -40.87 -3.23
CA ILE A 518 6.11 -40.43 -4.61
C ILE A 518 6.54 -38.96 -4.65
N LEU A 519 5.86 -38.11 -3.87
CA LEU A 519 6.24 -36.70 -3.75
C LEU A 519 7.68 -36.55 -3.24
N GLU A 520 8.06 -37.30 -2.21
CA GLU A 520 9.43 -37.30 -1.67
C GLU A 520 10.47 -37.69 -2.71
N HIS A 521 10.20 -38.75 -3.48
CA HIS A 521 11.09 -39.20 -4.56
C HIS A 521 11.28 -38.12 -5.63
N LYS A 522 10.20 -37.45 -6.04
CA LYS A 522 10.24 -36.36 -7.02
C LYS A 522 11.00 -35.14 -6.50
N LEU A 523 10.77 -34.73 -5.26
CA LEU A 523 11.49 -33.61 -4.63
C LEU A 523 13.01 -33.83 -4.67
N GLN A 524 13.44 -35.06 -4.35
CA GLN A 524 14.86 -35.41 -4.34
C GLN A 524 15.46 -35.47 -5.75
N ASN A 525 14.84 -36.25 -6.65
CA ASN A 525 15.45 -36.59 -7.93
C ASN A 525 15.22 -35.54 -9.02
N ASP A 526 14.02 -34.96 -9.07
CA ASP A 526 13.66 -34.01 -10.14
C ASP A 526 14.10 -32.59 -9.80
N PHE A 527 14.07 -32.22 -8.51
CA PHE A 527 14.31 -30.85 -8.07
C PHE A 527 15.61 -30.66 -7.26
N GLY A 528 16.35 -31.72 -6.96
CA GLY A 528 17.60 -31.63 -6.19
C GLY A 528 17.40 -31.14 -4.75
N ILE A 529 16.21 -31.35 -4.17
CA ILE A 529 15.92 -31.01 -2.78
C ILE A 529 16.41 -32.16 -1.90
N GLY A 530 17.52 -31.95 -1.21
CA GLY A 530 18.22 -32.96 -0.42
C GLY A 530 18.40 -32.56 1.04
N GLY A 531 19.25 -33.31 1.74
CA GLY A 531 19.70 -33.00 3.11
C GLY A 531 18.58 -32.67 4.10
N SER A 532 18.85 -31.67 4.95
CA SER A 532 17.97 -31.27 6.05
C SER A 532 16.60 -30.77 5.59
N LEU A 533 16.54 -30.10 4.43
CA LEU A 533 15.28 -29.61 3.86
C LEU A 533 14.35 -30.78 3.46
N LEU A 534 14.90 -31.82 2.81
CA LEU A 534 14.12 -33.00 2.45
C LEU A 534 13.65 -33.74 3.70
N THR A 535 14.53 -33.98 4.68
CA THR A 535 14.15 -34.64 5.94
C THR A 535 13.02 -33.90 6.65
N TRP A 536 13.12 -32.58 6.74
CA TRP A 536 12.08 -31.75 7.33
C TRP A 536 10.73 -31.88 6.59
N LEU A 537 10.73 -31.88 5.25
CA LEU A 537 9.52 -32.05 4.45
C LEU A 537 8.87 -33.43 4.65
N LYS A 538 9.68 -34.49 4.78
CA LYS A 538 9.20 -35.85 5.12
C LYS A 538 8.48 -35.84 6.47
N ILE A 539 9.11 -35.25 7.49
CA ILE A 539 8.55 -35.18 8.85
C ILE A 539 7.31 -34.27 8.90
N TYR A 540 7.26 -33.21 8.08
CA TYR A 540 6.10 -32.32 7.95
C TYR A 540 4.85 -33.04 7.43
N LEU A 541 5.01 -33.96 6.47
CA LEU A 541 3.92 -34.72 5.86
C LEU A 541 3.53 -35.97 6.67
N ARG A 542 4.49 -36.56 7.39
CA ARG A 542 4.31 -37.79 8.16
C ARG A 542 3.55 -37.57 9.48
N ASP A 543 2.76 -38.58 9.87
CA ASP A 543 2.06 -38.67 11.16
C ASP A 543 1.09 -37.51 11.43
N ARG A 544 0.55 -36.89 10.38
CA ARG A 544 -0.43 -35.82 10.51
C ARG A 544 -1.79 -36.35 10.98
N THR A 545 -2.49 -35.51 11.74
CA THR A 545 -3.82 -35.82 12.27
C THR A 545 -4.81 -34.69 11.99
N GLN A 546 -6.10 -35.03 11.95
CA GLN A 546 -7.18 -34.06 11.75
C GLN A 546 -8.47 -34.41 12.49
N TYR A 547 -9.29 -33.39 12.73
CA TYR A 547 -10.67 -33.54 13.16
C TYR A 547 -11.56 -32.54 12.40
N THR A 548 -12.83 -32.88 12.21
CA THR A 548 -13.79 -32.07 11.46
C THR A 548 -14.80 -31.39 12.38
N VAL A 549 -15.11 -30.12 12.11
CA VAL A 549 -16.14 -29.37 12.85
C VAL A 549 -17.36 -29.11 11.96
N VAL A 550 -18.52 -29.58 12.41
CA VAL A 550 -19.82 -29.40 11.75
C VAL A 550 -20.79 -28.76 12.73
N ASN A 551 -21.37 -27.60 12.36
CA ASN A 551 -22.36 -26.89 13.17
C ASN A 551 -21.96 -26.64 14.64
N GLY A 552 -20.65 -26.59 14.93
CA GLY A 552 -20.10 -26.40 16.28
C GLY A 552 -19.82 -27.70 17.06
N LYS A 553 -20.05 -28.87 16.47
CA LYS A 553 -19.65 -30.18 17.01
C LYS A 553 -18.39 -30.69 16.34
N GLU A 554 -17.49 -31.25 17.13
CA GLU A 554 -16.19 -31.78 16.71
C GLU A 554 -16.30 -33.30 16.51
N SER A 555 -15.53 -33.87 15.59
CA SER A 555 -15.40 -35.32 15.41
C SER A 555 -14.30 -35.90 16.30
N SER A 556 -14.15 -37.23 16.29
CA SER A 556 -12.91 -37.87 16.72
C SER A 556 -11.72 -37.43 15.86
N ILE A 557 -10.50 -37.60 16.38
CA ILE A 557 -9.26 -37.36 15.64
C ILE A 557 -8.97 -38.55 14.72
N ALA A 558 -8.56 -38.28 13.48
CA ALA A 558 -8.16 -39.27 12.49
C ALA A 558 -6.75 -39.00 11.97
N LYS A 559 -6.00 -40.06 11.66
CA LYS A 559 -4.66 -39.99 11.05
C LYS A 559 -4.77 -39.83 9.54
N ILE A 560 -3.84 -39.08 8.94
CA ILE A 560 -3.75 -38.85 7.51
C ILE A 560 -2.51 -39.57 6.96
N THR A 561 -2.71 -40.36 5.91
CA THR A 561 -1.65 -41.11 5.21
C THR A 561 -1.41 -40.63 3.77
N TYR A 562 -2.37 -39.88 3.21
CA TYR A 562 -2.34 -39.34 1.85
C TYR A 562 -2.70 -37.87 1.82
N GLY A 563 -2.23 -37.19 0.79
CA GLY A 563 -2.61 -35.84 0.46
C GLY A 563 -1.85 -34.76 1.22
N ILE A 564 -2.04 -33.53 0.77
CA ILE A 564 -1.42 -32.34 1.32
C ILE A 564 -2.51 -31.40 1.87
N PRO A 565 -2.30 -30.75 3.04
CA PRO A 565 -3.39 -30.01 3.69
C PRO A 565 -3.97 -28.86 2.83
N GLN A 566 -5.28 -28.90 2.55
CA GLN A 566 -5.98 -27.85 1.79
C GLN A 566 -6.18 -26.59 2.64
N GLY A 567 -5.14 -25.78 2.70
CA GLY A 567 -5.08 -24.56 3.52
C GLY A 567 -3.69 -24.26 4.09
N SER A 568 -2.71 -25.13 3.85
CA SER A 568 -1.29 -24.85 4.07
C SER A 568 -0.76 -23.80 3.07
N VAL A 569 0.35 -23.17 3.43
CA VAL A 569 1.12 -22.28 2.56
C VAL A 569 1.93 -23.10 1.57
N LEU A 570 2.53 -24.22 2.01
CA LEU A 570 3.36 -25.10 1.19
C LEU A 570 2.57 -25.95 0.18
N GLY A 571 1.32 -26.32 0.51
CA GLY A 571 0.53 -27.28 -0.28
C GLY A 571 0.43 -26.96 -1.77
N PRO A 572 0.04 -25.73 -2.16
CA PRO A 572 0.01 -25.32 -3.56
C PRO A 572 1.33 -25.55 -4.32
N THR A 573 2.46 -25.19 -3.70
CA THR A 573 3.79 -25.37 -4.30
C THR A 573 4.11 -26.86 -4.44
N LEU A 574 3.91 -27.65 -3.39
CA LEU A 574 4.16 -29.10 -3.42
C LEU A 574 3.31 -29.81 -4.49
N PHE A 575 2.05 -29.40 -4.70
CA PHE A 575 1.21 -29.95 -5.77
C PHE A 575 1.73 -29.61 -7.17
N ALA A 576 2.21 -28.38 -7.38
CA ALA A 576 2.78 -27.99 -8.66
C ALA A 576 4.08 -28.75 -8.96
N LEU A 577 4.92 -29.00 -7.95
CA LEU A 577 6.11 -29.84 -8.08
C LEU A 577 5.74 -31.29 -8.37
N PHE A 578 4.74 -31.84 -7.68
CA PHE A 578 4.27 -33.22 -7.87
C PHE A 578 3.83 -33.53 -9.30
N THR A 579 3.15 -32.59 -9.95
CA THR A 579 2.57 -32.76 -11.30
C THR A 579 3.51 -32.31 -12.42
N ASN A 580 4.70 -31.78 -12.10
CA ASN A 580 5.56 -31.07 -13.05
C ASN A 580 6.04 -31.92 -14.24
N ASP A 581 6.24 -33.21 -14.03
CA ASP A 581 6.70 -34.20 -15.01
C ASP A 581 5.58 -34.71 -15.93
N LEU A 582 4.30 -34.51 -15.59
CA LEU A 582 3.17 -34.99 -16.40
C LEU A 582 3.27 -34.59 -17.89
N PRO A 583 3.60 -33.33 -18.26
CA PRO A 583 3.62 -32.94 -19.66
C PRO A 583 4.75 -33.56 -20.48
N GLU A 584 5.82 -34.03 -19.83
CA GLU A 584 6.95 -34.71 -20.48
C GLU A 584 6.66 -36.21 -20.67
N ASN A 585 5.78 -36.78 -19.84
CA ASN A 585 5.34 -38.18 -19.94
C ASN A 585 4.20 -38.41 -20.95
N VAL A 586 3.73 -37.36 -21.63
CA VAL A 586 2.72 -37.44 -22.69
C VAL A 586 3.32 -36.87 -23.97
N GLU A 587 3.86 -37.76 -24.80
CA GLU A 587 4.55 -37.39 -26.05
C GLU A 587 3.58 -37.14 -27.20
N SER A 588 2.46 -37.88 -27.23
CA SER A 588 1.51 -37.85 -28.34
C SER A 588 0.60 -36.61 -28.33
N GLY A 589 0.66 -35.78 -27.29
CA GLY A 589 -0.23 -34.62 -27.13
C GLY A 589 0.39 -33.47 -26.35
N ASN A 590 -0.26 -32.30 -26.42
CA ASN A 590 0.19 -31.12 -25.69
C ASN A 590 -0.60 -31.00 -24.38
N VAL A 591 0.10 -31.14 -23.26
CA VAL A 591 -0.48 -31.00 -21.92
C VAL A 591 -0.12 -29.65 -21.31
N TYR A 592 -1.11 -28.91 -20.84
CA TYR A 592 -0.95 -27.68 -20.06
C TYR A 592 -1.75 -27.78 -18.77
N MET A 593 -1.19 -27.26 -17.68
CA MET A 593 -1.79 -27.36 -16.36
C MET A 593 -1.87 -26.00 -15.67
N TYR A 594 -2.95 -25.83 -14.90
CA TYR A 594 -3.06 -24.80 -13.89
C TYR A 594 -3.53 -25.43 -12.59
N ALA A 595 -2.58 -25.84 -11.76
CA ALA A 595 -2.84 -26.66 -10.57
C ALA A 595 -3.48 -27.98 -11.01
N ASP A 596 -4.67 -28.31 -10.52
CA ASP A 596 -5.41 -29.52 -10.86
C ASP A 596 -6.07 -29.47 -12.25
N ASP A 597 -6.42 -28.27 -12.74
CA ASP A 597 -7.04 -28.10 -14.06
C ASP A 597 -6.03 -28.46 -15.16
N THR A 598 -6.24 -29.61 -15.83
CA THR A 598 -5.35 -30.13 -16.87
C THR A 598 -6.05 -30.12 -18.23
N THR A 599 -5.40 -29.52 -19.22
CA THR A 599 -5.87 -29.44 -20.61
C THR A 599 -4.90 -30.16 -21.52
N LEU A 600 -5.38 -31.21 -22.18
CA LEU A 600 -4.62 -31.99 -23.16
C LEU A 600 -5.21 -31.74 -24.55
N TYR A 601 -4.39 -31.45 -25.54
CA TYR A 601 -4.88 -31.29 -26.91
C TYR A 601 -3.93 -31.83 -27.97
N CYS A 602 -4.52 -32.28 -29.08
CA CYS A 602 -3.83 -32.78 -30.27
C CYS A 602 -4.29 -32.00 -31.51
N ILE A 603 -3.41 -31.84 -32.50
CA ILE A 603 -3.66 -31.13 -33.75
C ILE A 603 -3.30 -32.07 -34.91
N GLY A 604 -4.12 -32.10 -35.96
CA GLY A 604 -3.89 -32.95 -37.13
C GLY A 604 -4.85 -32.64 -38.29
N ASP A 605 -4.72 -33.38 -39.39
CA ASP A 605 -5.38 -33.06 -40.66
C ASP A 605 -6.82 -33.56 -40.75
N SER A 606 -7.14 -34.66 -40.07
CA SER A 606 -8.47 -35.27 -40.06
C SER A 606 -9.03 -35.46 -38.64
N ALA A 607 -10.35 -35.59 -38.52
CA ALA A 607 -10.98 -35.83 -37.22
C ALA A 607 -10.56 -37.19 -36.63
N ASP A 608 -10.48 -38.24 -37.46
CA ASP A 608 -10.13 -39.58 -37.03
C ASP A 608 -8.68 -39.69 -36.56
N GLU A 609 -7.75 -39.08 -37.29
CA GLU A 609 -6.34 -38.99 -36.90
C GLU A 609 -6.20 -38.29 -35.54
N VAL A 610 -6.82 -37.12 -35.37
CA VAL A 610 -6.69 -36.35 -34.14
C VAL A 610 -7.34 -37.05 -32.96
N VAL A 611 -8.45 -37.76 -33.16
CA VAL A 611 -9.09 -38.56 -32.11
C VAL A 611 -8.24 -39.80 -31.76
N SER A 612 -7.62 -40.45 -32.75
CA SER A 612 -6.68 -41.55 -32.53
C SER A 612 -5.48 -41.10 -31.71
N THR A 613 -4.85 -39.99 -32.11
CA THR A 613 -3.73 -39.38 -31.38
C THR A 613 -4.14 -38.92 -29.98
N LEU A 614 -5.35 -38.39 -29.82
CA LEU A 614 -5.89 -38.03 -28.51
C LEU A 614 -6.06 -39.25 -27.60
N ASN A 615 -6.60 -40.37 -28.10
CA ASN A 615 -6.73 -41.61 -27.34
C ASN A 615 -5.36 -42.17 -26.93
N LYS A 616 -4.37 -42.10 -27.82
CA LYS A 616 -2.99 -42.48 -27.49
C LYS A 616 -2.43 -41.59 -26.37
N ALA A 617 -2.57 -40.27 -26.48
CA ALA A 617 -2.11 -39.32 -25.46
C ALA A 617 -2.84 -39.47 -24.11
N LEU A 618 -4.14 -39.78 -24.12
CA LEU A 618 -4.91 -40.07 -22.90
C LEU A 618 -4.50 -41.40 -22.26
N SER A 619 -4.07 -42.37 -23.06
CA SER A 619 -3.51 -43.63 -22.56
C SER A 619 -2.17 -43.40 -21.87
N GLU A 620 -1.27 -42.60 -22.47
CA GLU A 620 -0.01 -42.16 -21.85
C GLU A 620 -0.26 -41.41 -20.53
N LEU A 621 -1.20 -40.45 -20.53
CA LEU A 621 -1.61 -39.73 -19.33
C LEU A 621 -2.18 -40.69 -18.27
N TYR A 622 -2.98 -41.67 -18.66
CA TYR A 622 -3.54 -42.66 -17.73
C TYR A 622 -2.46 -43.55 -17.11
N VAL A 623 -1.45 -43.97 -17.88
CA VAL A 623 -0.28 -44.68 -17.36
C VAL A 623 0.47 -43.83 -16.33
N TRP A 624 0.71 -42.55 -16.63
CA TRP A 624 1.30 -41.62 -15.66
C TRP A 624 0.44 -41.48 -14.39
N CYS A 625 -0.88 -41.41 -14.53
CA CYS A 625 -1.81 -41.34 -13.40
C CYS A 625 -1.73 -42.58 -12.51
N ILE A 626 -1.60 -43.78 -13.09
CA ILE A 626 -1.40 -45.03 -12.35
C ILE A 626 -0.07 -44.98 -11.61
N ALA A 627 1.03 -44.62 -12.29
CA ALA A 627 2.37 -44.53 -11.69
C ALA A 627 2.41 -43.54 -10.51
N ASN A 628 1.65 -42.45 -10.61
CA ASN A 628 1.59 -41.39 -9.60
C ASN A 628 0.43 -41.52 -8.60
N GLN A 629 -0.36 -42.59 -8.68
CA GLN A 629 -1.54 -42.82 -7.83
C GLN A 629 -2.55 -41.65 -7.83
N LEU A 630 -2.67 -40.93 -8.96
CA LEU A 630 -3.58 -39.80 -9.10
C LEU A 630 -4.81 -40.19 -9.94
N THR A 631 -5.97 -40.34 -9.30
CA THR A 631 -7.16 -40.90 -9.95
C THR A 631 -7.89 -39.87 -10.84
N PRO A 632 -7.99 -40.10 -12.17
CA PRO A 632 -8.79 -39.24 -13.05
C PRO A 632 -10.30 -39.40 -12.79
N HIS A 633 -11.10 -38.42 -13.23
CA HIS A 633 -12.55 -38.43 -13.12
C HIS A 633 -13.25 -38.39 -14.50
N PRO A 634 -13.33 -39.52 -15.22
CA PRO A 634 -13.87 -39.56 -16.59
C PRO A 634 -15.27 -38.94 -16.77
N GLN A 635 -16.16 -39.07 -15.77
CA GLN A 635 -17.52 -38.49 -15.82
C GLN A 635 -17.54 -36.95 -15.75
N LYS A 636 -16.52 -36.33 -15.14
CA LYS A 636 -16.37 -34.88 -15.07
C LYS A 636 -15.42 -34.33 -16.12
N SER A 637 -14.55 -35.18 -16.66
CA SER A 637 -13.77 -34.87 -17.85
C SER A 637 -14.68 -34.71 -19.07
N GLU A 638 -14.27 -33.86 -20.00
CA GLU A 638 -15.04 -33.57 -21.21
C GLU A 638 -14.10 -33.46 -22.41
N VAL A 639 -14.57 -33.85 -23.60
CA VAL A 639 -13.80 -33.72 -24.85
C VAL A 639 -14.55 -32.82 -25.82
N MET A 640 -13.80 -31.96 -26.51
CA MET A 640 -14.32 -31.04 -27.52
C MET A 640 -13.48 -31.12 -28.78
N LEU A 641 -14.15 -31.09 -29.94
CA LEU A 641 -13.50 -31.05 -31.25
C LEU A 641 -13.71 -29.67 -31.88
N LEU A 642 -12.62 -29.01 -32.23
CA LEU A 642 -12.64 -27.72 -32.91
C LEU A 642 -12.30 -27.94 -34.38
N SER A 643 -13.25 -27.59 -35.25
CA SER A 643 -13.13 -27.67 -36.70
C SER A 643 -14.06 -26.65 -37.37
N LYS A 644 -13.65 -26.13 -38.53
CA LYS A 644 -14.53 -25.32 -39.40
C LYS A 644 -15.38 -26.17 -40.34
N GLN A 645 -14.86 -27.34 -40.71
CA GLN A 645 -15.55 -28.25 -41.59
C GLN A 645 -16.59 -29.01 -40.78
N ARG A 646 -17.82 -29.06 -41.30
CA ARG A 646 -18.86 -29.89 -40.71
C ARG A 646 -18.42 -31.34 -40.86
N ILE A 647 -18.25 -32.01 -39.73
CA ILE A 647 -17.91 -33.43 -39.71
C ILE A 647 -19.17 -34.22 -40.06
N ILE A 648 -19.01 -35.17 -40.98
CA ILE A 648 -20.08 -36.04 -41.45
C ILE A 648 -19.86 -37.39 -40.76
N GLY A 649 -20.85 -37.85 -39.98
CA GLY A 649 -20.78 -39.10 -39.23
C GLY A 649 -20.55 -38.93 -37.72
N PRO A 650 -20.70 -40.00 -36.94
CA PRO A 650 -20.41 -40.00 -35.51
C PRO A 650 -18.90 -39.89 -35.26
N LEU A 651 -18.51 -39.12 -34.25
CA LEU A 651 -17.12 -39.08 -33.81
C LEU A 651 -16.74 -40.39 -33.12
N ALA A 652 -15.53 -40.86 -33.36
CA ALA A 652 -14.99 -42.01 -32.65
C ALA A 652 -15.01 -41.79 -31.13
N PRO A 653 -15.23 -42.86 -30.34
CA PRO A 653 -15.23 -42.77 -28.89
C PRO A 653 -13.84 -42.40 -28.35
N VAL A 654 -13.83 -41.63 -27.27
CA VAL A 654 -12.60 -41.23 -26.56
C VAL A 654 -12.60 -41.84 -25.17
N PHE A 655 -11.49 -42.43 -24.77
CA PHE A 655 -11.37 -43.18 -23.52
C PHE A 655 -10.32 -42.57 -22.59
N LEU A 656 -10.58 -42.63 -21.28
CA LEU A 656 -9.61 -42.36 -20.22
C LEU A 656 -9.60 -43.55 -19.27
N GLY A 657 -8.58 -44.38 -19.39
CA GLY A 657 -8.64 -45.76 -18.91
C GLY A 657 -9.70 -46.54 -19.70
N GLU A 658 -10.55 -47.28 -18.99
CA GLU A 658 -11.63 -48.08 -19.60
C GLU A 658 -12.94 -47.29 -19.80
N GLN A 659 -13.02 -46.05 -19.29
CA GLN A 659 -14.25 -45.28 -19.31
C GLN A 659 -14.28 -44.29 -20.47
N MET A 660 -15.42 -44.23 -21.15
CA MET A 660 -15.67 -43.29 -22.25
C MET A 660 -15.90 -41.88 -21.70
N ILE A 661 -15.23 -40.88 -22.29
CA ILE A 661 -15.46 -39.46 -22.01
C ILE A 661 -16.53 -38.91 -22.96
N LYS A 662 -17.40 -38.04 -22.44
CA LYS A 662 -18.45 -37.40 -23.24
C LYS A 662 -17.89 -36.32 -24.17
N TRP A 663 -18.42 -36.30 -25.40
CA TRP A 663 -18.23 -35.21 -26.35
C TRP A 663 -19.14 -34.02 -26.00
N VAL A 664 -18.57 -32.82 -25.96
CA VAL A 664 -19.29 -31.58 -25.68
C VAL A 664 -18.99 -30.50 -26.71
N LYS A 665 -20.00 -29.66 -27.00
CA LYS A 665 -19.85 -28.48 -27.86
C LYS A 665 -19.38 -27.24 -27.12
N LYS A 666 -19.53 -27.25 -25.79
CA LYS A 666 -19.10 -26.17 -24.90
C LYS A 666 -18.70 -26.73 -23.54
N THR A 667 -17.70 -26.13 -22.92
CA THR A 667 -17.23 -26.47 -21.57
C THR A 667 -16.80 -25.22 -20.82
N LYS A 668 -16.52 -25.36 -19.52
CA LYS A 668 -15.94 -24.31 -18.69
C LYS A 668 -14.45 -24.58 -18.47
N LEU A 669 -13.59 -23.68 -18.96
CA LEU A 669 -12.15 -23.71 -18.79
C LEU A 669 -11.69 -22.48 -18.02
N LEU A 670 -11.02 -22.67 -16.88
CA LEU A 670 -10.43 -21.59 -16.05
C LEU A 670 -11.40 -20.42 -15.76
N GLY A 671 -12.69 -20.71 -15.62
CA GLY A 671 -13.73 -19.70 -15.34
C GLY A 671 -14.40 -19.06 -16.56
N MET A 672 -14.01 -19.43 -17.78
CA MET A 672 -14.63 -18.98 -19.04
C MET A 672 -15.35 -20.14 -19.75
N VAL A 673 -16.44 -19.88 -20.45
CA VAL A 673 -17.11 -20.90 -21.27
C VAL A 673 -16.49 -20.88 -22.67
N VAL A 674 -15.87 -21.98 -23.06
CA VAL A 674 -15.27 -22.20 -24.38
C VAL A 674 -16.23 -23.03 -25.21
N ASP A 675 -16.47 -22.63 -26.46
CA ASP A 675 -17.29 -23.36 -27.42
C ASP A 675 -16.44 -23.88 -28.59
N GLU A 676 -16.92 -24.92 -29.28
CA GLU A 676 -16.24 -25.58 -30.41
C GLU A 676 -15.84 -24.62 -31.55
N ASN A 677 -16.53 -23.48 -31.66
CA ASN A 677 -16.29 -22.45 -32.67
C ASN A 677 -15.44 -21.28 -32.17
N LEU A 678 -15.04 -21.28 -30.89
CA LEU A 678 -14.36 -20.17 -30.20
C LEU A 678 -15.06 -18.82 -30.43
N SER A 679 -16.40 -18.83 -30.40
CA SER A 679 -17.27 -17.70 -30.72
C SER A 679 -17.55 -16.79 -29.52
N TRP A 680 -17.47 -17.35 -28.30
CA TRP A 680 -17.72 -16.70 -27.01
C TRP A 680 -19.18 -16.29 -26.76
N ASN A 681 -20.13 -16.71 -27.61
CA ASN A 681 -21.54 -16.32 -27.52
C ASN A 681 -22.21 -16.87 -26.26
N GLU A 682 -21.95 -18.13 -25.94
CA GLU A 682 -22.47 -18.80 -24.74
C GLU A 682 -21.90 -18.16 -23.47
N HIS A 683 -20.60 -17.87 -23.46
CA HIS A 683 -19.95 -17.17 -22.35
C HIS A 683 -20.58 -15.80 -22.10
N ILE A 684 -20.78 -14.99 -23.14
CA ILE A 684 -21.39 -13.66 -23.01
C ILE A 684 -22.84 -13.76 -22.53
N SER A 685 -23.58 -14.79 -22.95
CA SER A 685 -24.97 -15.01 -22.51
C SER A 685 -25.05 -15.30 -21.01
N GLU A 686 -24.19 -16.19 -20.50
CA GLU A 686 -24.10 -16.47 -19.06
C GLU A 686 -23.61 -15.23 -18.28
N LEU A 687 -22.61 -14.54 -18.81
CA LEU A 687 -22.05 -13.32 -18.23
C LEU A 687 -23.09 -12.19 -18.16
N LYS A 688 -23.95 -12.05 -19.18
CA LYS A 688 -25.07 -11.10 -19.20
C LYS A 688 -26.08 -11.41 -18.10
N LEU A 689 -26.47 -12.68 -17.93
CA LEU A 689 -27.38 -13.09 -16.86
C LEU A 689 -26.78 -12.80 -15.47
N ASN A 690 -25.52 -13.17 -15.27
CA ASN A 690 -24.76 -12.88 -14.06
C ASN A 690 -24.66 -11.36 -13.80
N TYR A 691 -24.45 -10.57 -14.84
CA TYR A 691 -24.37 -9.12 -14.73
C TYR A 691 -25.73 -8.52 -14.31
N VAL A 692 -26.83 -8.94 -14.95
CA VAL A 692 -28.19 -8.50 -14.58
C VAL A 692 -28.50 -8.82 -13.12
N ASN A 693 -28.17 -10.04 -12.65
CA ASN A 693 -28.38 -10.45 -11.26
C ASN A 693 -27.60 -9.55 -10.29
N LYS A 694 -26.35 -9.22 -10.62
CA LYS A 694 -25.53 -8.29 -9.84
C LYS A 694 -26.11 -6.88 -9.81
N LEU A 695 -26.60 -6.38 -10.95
CA LEU A 695 -27.23 -5.06 -11.02
C LEU A 695 -28.58 -4.98 -10.30
N ASN A 696 -29.35 -6.07 -10.30
CA ASN A 696 -30.58 -6.16 -9.52
C ASN A 696 -30.29 -6.06 -8.02
N LEU A 697 -29.20 -6.69 -7.55
CA LEU A 697 -28.74 -6.53 -6.17
C LEU A 697 -28.38 -5.06 -5.85
N VAL A 698 -27.60 -4.40 -6.72
CA VAL A 698 -27.27 -2.97 -6.57
C VAL A 698 -28.53 -2.09 -6.55
N LYS A 699 -29.52 -2.42 -7.38
CA LYS A 699 -30.82 -1.73 -7.40
C LYS A 699 -31.56 -1.86 -6.07
N THR A 700 -31.55 -3.03 -5.44
CA THR A 700 -32.15 -3.25 -4.12
C THR A 700 -31.33 -2.60 -3.00
N SER A 701 -30.02 -2.46 -3.18
CA SER A 701 -29.10 -1.81 -2.24
C SER A 701 -29.09 -0.27 -2.31
N ARG A 702 -30.04 0.36 -3.01
CA ARG A 702 -30.12 1.83 -3.17
C ARG A 702 -30.34 2.63 -1.88
N PHE A 703 -30.55 1.95 -0.74
CA PHE A 703 -30.53 2.57 0.58
C PHE A 703 -29.11 2.94 1.04
N LEU A 704 -28.07 2.37 0.42
CA LEU A 704 -26.67 2.71 0.68
C LEU A 704 -26.24 4.02 -0.03
N PRO A 705 -25.22 4.71 0.47
CA PRO A 705 -24.66 5.89 -0.18
C PRO A 705 -24.11 5.60 -1.59
N THR A 706 -24.20 6.58 -2.49
CA THR A 706 -23.70 6.47 -3.88
C THR A 706 -22.22 6.09 -3.93
N SER A 707 -21.39 6.62 -3.03
CA SER A 707 -19.96 6.28 -2.93
C SER A 707 -19.73 4.79 -2.70
N VAL A 708 -20.51 4.16 -1.80
CA VAL A 708 -20.46 2.72 -1.54
C VAL A 708 -20.90 1.95 -2.78
N LEU A 709 -21.98 2.35 -3.43
CA LEU A 709 -22.46 1.68 -4.65
C LEU A 709 -21.45 1.77 -5.81
N LEU A 710 -20.71 2.88 -5.92
CA LEU A 710 -19.61 3.02 -6.88
C LEU A 710 -18.46 2.06 -6.56
N ASP A 711 -18.09 1.95 -5.29
CA ASP A 711 -17.07 1.00 -4.84
C ASP A 711 -17.47 -0.44 -5.14
N VAL A 712 -18.71 -0.82 -4.81
CA VAL A 712 -19.30 -2.11 -5.18
C VAL A 712 -19.17 -2.36 -6.67
N TYR A 713 -19.52 -1.37 -7.49
CA TYR A 713 -19.52 -1.54 -8.93
C TYR A 713 -18.09 -1.68 -9.50
N PHE A 714 -17.20 -0.73 -9.21
CA PHE A 714 -15.86 -0.70 -9.81
C PHE A 714 -14.87 -1.65 -9.16
N LYS A 715 -15.03 -1.99 -7.87
CA LYS A 715 -14.12 -2.94 -7.18
C LYS A 715 -14.59 -4.39 -7.26
N VAL A 716 -15.88 -4.65 -7.53
CA VAL A 716 -16.43 -6.02 -7.51
C VAL A 716 -17.10 -6.40 -8.82
N ILE A 717 -18.14 -5.65 -9.24
CA ILE A 717 -18.98 -6.06 -10.36
C ILE A 717 -18.20 -5.95 -11.66
N LEU A 718 -17.64 -4.78 -11.97
CA LEU A 718 -16.92 -4.55 -13.23
C LEU A 718 -15.74 -5.52 -13.40
N PRO A 719 -14.82 -5.72 -12.42
CA PRO A 719 -13.73 -6.70 -12.54
C PRO A 719 -14.22 -8.12 -12.81
N SER A 720 -15.32 -8.54 -12.18
CA SER A 720 -15.89 -9.87 -12.39
C SER A 720 -16.53 -10.06 -13.78
N ILE A 721 -16.94 -8.96 -14.42
CA ILE A 721 -17.49 -8.93 -15.77
C ILE A 721 -16.38 -8.78 -16.81
N THR A 722 -15.24 -8.17 -16.46
CA THR A 722 -14.10 -7.97 -17.36
C THR A 722 -13.00 -9.02 -17.19
N TYR A 723 -13.24 -10.10 -16.43
CA TYR A 723 -12.29 -11.21 -16.33
C TYR A 723 -12.06 -11.86 -17.70
N ALA A 724 -10.80 -12.11 -18.07
CA ALA A 724 -10.39 -12.65 -19.37
C ALA A 724 -10.91 -11.86 -20.59
N LEU A 725 -11.15 -10.55 -20.42
CA LEU A 725 -11.70 -9.67 -21.47
C LEU A 725 -10.85 -9.65 -22.74
N VAL A 726 -9.53 -9.87 -22.63
CA VAL A 726 -8.63 -9.96 -23.78
C VAL A 726 -9.00 -11.13 -24.70
N VAL A 727 -9.48 -12.24 -24.12
CA VAL A 727 -9.84 -13.47 -24.85
C VAL A 727 -11.23 -13.35 -25.46
N TRP A 728 -12.27 -13.18 -24.64
CA TRP A 728 -13.66 -13.20 -25.14
C TRP A 728 -14.12 -11.89 -25.79
N GLY A 729 -13.45 -10.75 -25.53
CA GLY A 729 -13.73 -9.48 -26.24
C GLY A 729 -13.51 -9.58 -27.76
N GLY A 730 -12.81 -10.65 -28.18
CA GLY A 730 -12.74 -11.21 -29.53
C GLY A 730 -14.07 -11.62 -30.17
N CYS A 731 -15.22 -11.56 -29.49
CA CYS A 731 -16.47 -12.17 -29.97
C CYS A 731 -16.86 -11.77 -31.41
N SER A 732 -17.36 -12.77 -32.16
CA SER A 732 -17.85 -12.61 -33.54
C SER A 732 -19.14 -11.80 -33.62
N ASN A 733 -19.98 -11.85 -32.58
CA ASN A 733 -21.25 -11.14 -32.53
C ASN A 733 -21.10 -9.77 -31.85
N LYS A 734 -21.11 -8.70 -32.65
CA LYS A 734 -21.02 -7.31 -32.16
C LYS A 734 -22.21 -6.90 -31.28
N GLU A 735 -23.40 -7.44 -31.50
CA GLU A 735 -24.58 -7.10 -30.69
C GLU A 735 -24.46 -7.67 -29.26
N ASN A 736 -23.81 -8.83 -29.10
CA ASN A 736 -23.53 -9.39 -27.77
C ASN A 736 -22.68 -8.42 -26.94
N PHE A 737 -21.62 -7.88 -27.51
CA PHE A 737 -20.78 -6.88 -26.85
C PHE A 737 -21.57 -5.59 -26.52
N LYS A 738 -22.34 -5.06 -27.49
CA LYS A 738 -23.20 -3.88 -27.25
C LYS A 738 -24.23 -4.13 -26.15
N SER A 739 -24.73 -5.35 -26.01
CA SER A 739 -25.69 -5.69 -24.95
C SER A 739 -25.09 -5.56 -23.55
N LEU A 740 -23.81 -5.91 -23.38
CA LEU A 740 -23.07 -5.70 -22.13
C LEU A 740 -22.80 -4.22 -21.87
N GLU A 741 -22.51 -3.45 -22.93
CA GLU A 741 -22.37 -1.99 -22.88
C GLU A 741 -23.67 -1.34 -22.37
N ARG A 742 -24.84 -1.77 -22.87
CA ARG A 742 -26.14 -1.31 -22.37
C ARG A 742 -26.35 -1.62 -20.88
N LEU A 743 -25.83 -2.76 -20.38
CA LEU A 743 -25.85 -3.09 -18.96
C LEU A 743 -24.89 -2.23 -18.14
N HIS A 744 -23.73 -1.89 -18.68
CA HIS A 744 -22.81 -0.90 -18.10
C HIS A 744 -23.49 0.48 -17.95
N CYS A 745 -24.21 0.94 -18.98
CA CYS A 745 -25.05 2.15 -18.88
C CYS A 745 -26.18 2.00 -17.86
N ARG A 746 -26.85 0.84 -17.80
CA ARG A 746 -27.90 0.56 -16.81
C ARG A 746 -27.37 0.64 -15.38
N ALA A 747 -26.14 0.21 -15.14
CA ALA A 747 -25.49 0.34 -13.84
C ALA A 747 -25.32 1.81 -13.43
N ALA A 748 -24.81 2.66 -14.33
CA ALA A 748 -24.71 4.10 -14.12
C ALA A 748 -26.10 4.71 -13.81
N ARG A 749 -27.14 4.34 -14.56
CA ARG A 749 -28.51 4.81 -14.31
C ARG A 749 -29.00 4.42 -12.90
N ILE A 750 -28.73 3.20 -12.45
CA ILE A 750 -29.15 2.71 -11.13
C ILE A 750 -28.43 3.49 -10.01
N ILE A 751 -27.12 3.65 -10.12
CA ILE A 751 -26.27 4.24 -9.07
C ILE A 751 -26.51 5.75 -8.94
N TYR A 752 -26.53 6.46 -10.07
CA TYR A 752 -26.74 7.91 -10.09
C TYR A 752 -28.22 8.34 -10.16
N LYS A 753 -29.14 7.36 -10.07
CA LYS A 753 -30.60 7.59 -10.13
C LYS A 753 -31.04 8.40 -11.37
N LEU A 754 -30.40 8.16 -12.51
CA LEU A 754 -30.68 8.89 -13.75
C LEU A 754 -32.00 8.43 -14.41
N PRO A 755 -32.66 9.31 -15.18
CA PRO A 755 -33.91 8.96 -15.86
C PRO A 755 -33.75 7.82 -16.87
N ARG A 756 -34.82 7.01 -17.02
CA ARG A 756 -34.82 5.84 -17.92
C ARG A 756 -34.72 6.23 -19.40
N TYR A 757 -35.29 7.36 -19.78
CA TYR A 757 -35.35 7.85 -21.16
C TYR A 757 -34.04 8.49 -21.66
N MET A 758 -33.05 8.69 -20.79
CA MET A 758 -31.76 9.27 -21.19
C MET A 758 -31.00 8.29 -22.12
N PRO A 759 -30.55 8.74 -23.32
CA PRO A 759 -29.76 7.91 -24.23
C PRO A 759 -28.51 7.32 -23.57
N SER A 760 -28.14 6.09 -23.96
CA SER A 760 -27.06 5.33 -23.30
C SER A 760 -25.68 6.00 -23.41
N GLU A 761 -25.42 6.70 -24.51
CA GLU A 761 -24.18 7.47 -24.72
C GLU A 761 -24.10 8.68 -23.80
N ASP A 762 -25.22 9.39 -23.63
CA ASP A 762 -25.34 10.53 -22.72
C ASP A 762 -25.21 10.13 -21.26
N VAL A 763 -25.68 8.93 -20.89
CA VAL A 763 -25.52 8.40 -19.54
C VAL A 763 -24.04 8.32 -19.16
N LEU A 764 -23.22 7.67 -20.00
CA LEU A 764 -21.80 7.46 -19.70
C LEU A 764 -21.02 8.77 -19.74
N SER A 765 -21.34 9.66 -20.68
CA SER A 765 -20.70 10.96 -20.78
C SER A 765 -21.04 11.88 -19.59
N LYS A 766 -22.27 11.82 -19.08
CA LYS A 766 -22.72 12.57 -17.90
C LYS A 766 -22.06 12.10 -16.61
N VAL A 767 -21.83 10.80 -16.44
CA VAL A 767 -21.18 10.25 -15.23
C VAL A 767 -19.66 10.14 -15.34
N GLY A 768 -19.09 10.39 -16.54
CA GLY A 768 -17.66 10.28 -16.81
C GLY A 768 -17.13 8.85 -16.80
N TRP A 769 -17.91 7.87 -17.27
CA TRP A 769 -17.49 6.47 -17.32
C TRP A 769 -16.97 6.09 -18.71
N ASN A 770 -15.90 5.29 -18.75
CA ASN A 770 -15.39 4.72 -19.99
C ASN A 770 -16.26 3.55 -20.47
N THR A 771 -16.32 3.36 -21.79
CA THR A 771 -17.05 2.22 -22.39
C THR A 771 -16.36 0.89 -22.11
N LEU A 772 -17.12 -0.22 -22.10
CA LEU A 772 -16.53 -1.56 -22.05
C LEU A 772 -15.60 -1.82 -23.24
N PHE A 773 -15.95 -1.26 -24.40
CA PHE A 773 -15.08 -1.33 -25.57
C PHE A 773 -13.73 -0.64 -25.38
N PHE A 774 -13.70 0.46 -24.62
CA PHE A 774 -12.45 1.11 -24.22
C PHE A 774 -11.63 0.20 -23.30
N TYR A 775 -12.25 -0.40 -22.27
CA TYR A 775 -11.58 -1.36 -21.40
C TYR A 775 -10.98 -2.54 -22.17
N TYR A 776 -11.71 -3.07 -23.16
CA TYR A 776 -11.22 -4.15 -24.03
C TYR A 776 -9.97 -3.76 -24.82
N LYS A 777 -10.00 -2.61 -25.51
CA LYS A 777 -8.84 -2.10 -26.25
C LYS A 777 -7.63 -1.88 -25.34
N THR A 778 -7.85 -1.29 -24.16
CA THR A 778 -6.79 -1.08 -23.18
C THR A 778 -6.21 -2.40 -22.67
N ALA A 779 -7.05 -3.41 -22.44
CA ALA A 779 -6.59 -4.72 -21.98
C ALA A 779 -5.70 -5.42 -23.03
N ILE A 780 -6.10 -5.40 -24.31
CA ILE A 780 -5.26 -5.92 -25.41
C ILE A 780 -3.92 -5.20 -25.48
N LEU A 781 -3.92 -3.87 -25.45
CA LEU A 781 -2.68 -3.10 -25.54
C LEU A 781 -1.75 -3.35 -24.37
N LYS A 782 -2.30 -3.49 -23.16
CA LYS A 782 -1.53 -3.87 -21.97
C LYS A 782 -0.92 -5.25 -22.13
N LEU A 783 -1.64 -6.21 -22.69
CA LEU A 783 -1.08 -7.55 -22.97
C LEU A 783 0.06 -7.48 -23.98
N ILE A 784 -0.15 -6.84 -25.14
CA ILE A 784 0.87 -6.70 -26.19
C ILE A 784 2.11 -5.97 -25.68
N CYS A 785 1.94 -4.91 -24.88
CA CYS A 785 3.04 -4.20 -24.25
C CYS A 785 3.84 -5.10 -23.28
N LYS A 786 3.16 -5.92 -22.47
CA LYS A 786 3.83 -6.89 -21.57
C LYS A 786 4.62 -7.95 -22.34
N ILE A 787 4.08 -8.43 -23.47
CA ILE A 787 4.76 -9.39 -24.36
C ILE A 787 6.02 -8.75 -24.96
N ILE A 788 5.91 -7.53 -25.50
CA ILE A 788 7.06 -6.82 -26.10
C ILE A 788 8.17 -6.52 -25.08
N LYS A 789 7.79 -6.26 -23.82
CA LYS A 789 8.71 -6.00 -22.70
C LYS A 789 9.26 -7.27 -22.05
N ASN A 790 8.93 -8.47 -22.56
CA ASN A 790 9.33 -9.77 -22.01
C ASN A 790 8.97 -9.93 -20.51
N VAL A 791 7.78 -9.45 -20.11
CA VAL A 791 7.25 -9.58 -18.73
C VAL A 791 6.17 -10.68 -18.65
N THR A 792 5.96 -11.41 -19.74
CA THR A 792 5.08 -12.57 -19.84
C THR A 792 5.90 -13.86 -19.97
N PRO A 793 5.29 -15.05 -19.76
CA PRO A 793 5.93 -16.32 -20.10
C PRO A 793 6.47 -16.34 -21.53
N ASN A 794 7.57 -17.05 -21.76
CA ASN A 794 8.21 -17.15 -23.08
C ASN A 794 7.23 -17.64 -24.14
N SER A 795 6.36 -18.58 -23.82
CA SER A 795 5.28 -19.07 -24.71
C SER A 795 4.36 -17.99 -25.28
N MET A 796 4.28 -16.81 -24.64
CA MET A 796 3.48 -15.68 -25.13
C MET A 796 4.18 -14.86 -26.22
N SER A 797 5.49 -15.04 -26.45
CA SER A 797 6.23 -14.33 -27.51
C SER A 797 5.64 -14.59 -28.90
N ASP A 798 5.16 -15.81 -29.12
CA ASP A 798 4.66 -16.28 -30.42
C ASP A 798 3.31 -15.66 -30.81
N LEU A 799 2.69 -14.93 -29.88
CA LEU A 799 1.51 -14.12 -30.17
C LEU A 799 1.87 -12.82 -30.91
N VAL A 800 3.15 -12.44 -30.95
CA VAL A 800 3.61 -11.18 -31.51
C VAL A 800 4.86 -11.37 -32.38
N SER A 801 4.71 -11.28 -33.70
CA SER A 801 5.83 -11.30 -34.63
C SER A 801 6.29 -9.88 -34.95
N ARG A 802 7.57 -9.58 -34.74
CA ARG A 802 8.17 -8.31 -35.16
C ARG A 802 8.47 -8.36 -36.66
N ARG A 803 8.34 -7.23 -37.35
CA ARG A 803 8.68 -7.15 -38.78
C ARG A 803 10.19 -6.98 -38.93
N GLU A 804 10.86 -7.95 -39.53
CA GLU A 804 12.27 -7.83 -39.89
C GLU A 804 12.41 -6.96 -41.14
N CYS A 805 13.21 -5.90 -41.05
CA CYS A 805 13.56 -5.04 -42.18
C CYS A 805 15.05 -4.70 -42.10
N ASN A 806 15.79 -4.96 -43.18
CA ASN A 806 17.22 -4.70 -43.31
C ASN A 806 17.57 -3.20 -43.51
N TYR A 807 16.57 -2.32 -43.54
CA TYR A 807 16.74 -0.87 -43.70
C TYR A 807 16.02 -0.09 -42.60
N SER A 808 16.68 0.96 -42.10
CA SER A 808 16.19 1.82 -41.02
C SER A 808 15.18 2.87 -41.50
N LEU A 809 13.88 2.54 -41.55
CA LEU A 809 12.79 3.52 -41.65
C LEU A 809 11.49 3.01 -41.01
N ARG A 810 10.88 3.79 -40.09
CA ARG A 810 9.48 3.77 -39.52
C ARG A 810 8.77 2.43 -39.17
N ALA A 811 9.30 1.28 -39.55
CA ALA A 811 8.68 -0.04 -39.51
C ALA A 811 9.28 -0.96 -38.43
N LYS A 812 10.37 -0.54 -37.76
CA LYS A 812 11.07 -1.32 -36.71
C LYS A 812 10.18 -1.74 -35.54
N TYR A 813 9.17 -0.93 -35.21
CA TYR A 813 8.22 -1.19 -34.11
C TYR A 813 6.83 -1.65 -34.58
N GLN A 814 6.67 -1.91 -35.88
CA GLN A 814 5.44 -2.47 -36.40
C GLN A 814 5.42 -3.98 -36.15
N LEU A 815 4.27 -4.45 -35.69
CA LEU A 815 4.02 -5.88 -35.57
C LEU A 815 3.52 -6.41 -36.91
N SER A 816 3.97 -7.60 -37.29
CA SER A 816 3.41 -8.30 -38.43
C SER A 816 2.02 -8.81 -38.03
N ALA A 817 0.97 -8.30 -38.70
CA ALA A 817 -0.35 -8.87 -38.55
C ALA A 817 -0.39 -10.20 -39.34
N PRO A 818 -0.75 -11.33 -38.71
CA PRO A 818 -0.78 -12.61 -39.41
C PRO A 818 -1.76 -12.56 -40.58
N ARG A 819 -1.41 -13.24 -41.68
CA ARG A 819 -2.37 -13.52 -42.75
C ARG A 819 -3.45 -14.42 -42.18
N PHE A 820 -4.70 -14.15 -42.54
CA PHE A 820 -5.85 -14.94 -42.10
C PHE A 820 -6.55 -15.51 -43.31
N ASN A 821 -6.90 -16.79 -43.24
CA ASN A 821 -7.75 -17.44 -44.23
C ASN A 821 -9.22 -17.22 -43.90
N THR A 822 -9.54 -16.91 -42.64
CA THR A 822 -10.93 -16.81 -42.20
C THR A 822 -11.22 -15.64 -41.27
N LYS A 823 -12.53 -15.31 -41.15
CA LYS A 823 -13.01 -14.32 -40.18
C LYS A 823 -12.64 -14.68 -38.73
N THR A 824 -12.43 -15.95 -38.40
CA THR A 824 -12.13 -16.40 -37.03
C THR A 824 -10.76 -15.92 -36.56
N LEU A 825 -9.72 -16.02 -37.40
CA LEU A 825 -8.39 -15.52 -37.07
C LEU A 825 -8.32 -13.98 -37.11
N LYS A 826 -9.14 -13.31 -37.92
CA LYS A 826 -9.27 -11.83 -37.84
C LYS A 826 -9.74 -11.35 -36.46
N LEU A 827 -10.41 -12.21 -35.67
CA LEU A 827 -10.86 -11.90 -34.33
C LEU A 827 -9.83 -12.26 -33.23
N SER A 828 -8.70 -12.83 -33.60
CA SER A 828 -7.65 -13.30 -32.70
C SER A 828 -6.95 -12.14 -31.97
N ILE A 829 -6.35 -12.45 -30.82
CA ILE A 829 -5.52 -11.52 -30.06
C ILE A 829 -4.31 -11.10 -30.89
N THR A 830 -3.68 -12.04 -31.60
CA THR A 830 -2.54 -11.80 -32.50
C THR A 830 -2.86 -10.74 -33.57
N TYR A 831 -3.96 -10.93 -34.31
CA TYR A 831 -4.35 -10.01 -35.39
C TYR A 831 -4.85 -8.67 -34.84
N ARG A 832 -5.77 -8.68 -33.87
CA ARG A 832 -6.33 -7.45 -33.30
C ARG A 832 -5.29 -6.66 -32.51
N GLY A 833 -4.42 -7.34 -31.79
CA GLY A 833 -3.30 -6.78 -31.05
C GLY A 833 -2.33 -6.09 -31.99
N ALA A 834 -1.84 -6.78 -33.02
CA ALA A 834 -0.97 -6.19 -34.03
C ALA A 834 -1.64 -5.03 -34.78
N THR A 835 -2.91 -5.15 -35.16
CA THR A 835 -3.65 -4.09 -35.85
C THR A 835 -3.82 -2.86 -34.96
N LEU A 836 -4.26 -3.04 -33.71
CA LEU A 836 -4.47 -1.94 -32.77
C LEU A 836 -3.15 -1.28 -32.38
N TRP A 837 -2.09 -2.07 -32.20
CA TRP A 837 -0.73 -1.59 -31.95
C TRP A 837 -0.20 -0.78 -33.13
N ASN A 838 -0.34 -1.30 -34.35
CA ASN A 838 0.09 -0.63 -35.57
C ASN A 838 -0.74 0.62 -35.86
N ASP A 839 -2.04 0.61 -35.61
CA ASP A 839 -2.91 1.78 -35.76
C ASP A 839 -2.51 2.91 -34.81
N ILE A 840 -2.13 2.55 -33.58
CA ILE A 840 -1.60 3.49 -32.59
C ILE A 840 -0.24 4.00 -33.08
N ASN A 841 0.70 3.12 -33.44
CA ASN A 841 2.02 3.46 -33.99
C ASN A 841 1.97 4.29 -35.29
N ARG A 842 0.94 4.12 -36.13
CA ARG A 842 0.74 4.90 -37.36
C ARG A 842 0.18 6.29 -37.07
N LYS A 843 -0.72 6.42 -36.09
CA LYS A 843 -1.38 7.69 -35.75
C LYS A 843 -0.53 8.59 -34.86
N HIS A 844 0.45 8.04 -34.17
CA HIS A 844 1.41 8.79 -33.38
C HIS A 844 2.81 8.35 -33.81
N SER A 845 3.48 9.17 -34.63
CA SER A 845 4.85 8.96 -35.12
C SER A 845 5.93 8.92 -34.01
N GLU A 846 5.53 8.98 -32.75
CA GLU A 846 6.35 9.06 -31.54
C GLU A 846 5.76 8.21 -30.40
N ILE A 847 5.31 6.98 -30.65
CA ILE A 847 4.97 6.08 -29.53
C ILE A 847 6.24 5.44 -29.02
N ASN A 848 6.74 6.05 -27.95
CA ASN A 848 7.76 5.46 -27.14
C ASN A 848 7.11 4.38 -26.26
N ILE A 849 7.41 3.11 -26.55
CA ILE A 849 6.69 1.90 -26.08
C ILE A 849 6.75 1.70 -24.56
N ASP A 850 7.68 2.36 -23.86
CA ASP A 850 7.67 2.33 -22.39
C ASP A 850 6.61 3.19 -21.71
N GLU A 851 5.86 4.03 -22.43
CA GLU A 851 4.82 4.91 -21.85
C GLU A 851 3.47 4.22 -21.60
N TYR A 852 3.28 2.97 -22.02
CA TYR A 852 2.05 2.23 -21.68
C TYR A 852 2.20 1.41 -20.38
N ASP A 853 2.64 2.10 -19.33
CA ASP A 853 2.18 1.84 -17.97
C ASP A 853 1.52 3.13 -17.45
N ASN A 854 0.19 3.19 -17.60
CA ASN A 854 -0.72 4.28 -17.23
C ASN A 854 -0.44 5.69 -17.82
N ASP A 855 -1.53 6.23 -18.38
CA ASP A 855 -1.78 7.60 -18.85
C ASP A 855 -1.20 8.03 -20.23
N LYS A 856 -2.15 8.22 -21.16
CA LYS A 856 -1.93 8.62 -22.55
C LYS A 856 -1.33 10.02 -22.69
N THR A 857 -0.42 10.09 -23.65
CA THR A 857 0.05 11.20 -24.47
C THR A 857 -1.00 12.24 -24.88
N ILE A 858 -0.64 13.52 -24.67
CA ILE A 858 -1.17 14.72 -25.32
C ILE A 858 -0.33 14.93 -26.61
N PRO A 859 -0.91 15.27 -27.77
CA PRO A 859 -0.11 15.64 -28.94
C PRO A 859 0.53 17.02 -28.72
N VAL A 860 1.81 17.17 -29.07
CA VAL A 860 2.44 18.49 -29.14
C VAL A 860 1.78 19.28 -30.26
N THR A 861 0.95 20.25 -29.87
CA THR A 861 0.61 21.41 -30.69
C THR A 861 1.21 22.60 -29.97
N THR A 862 1.99 23.42 -30.67
CA THR A 862 2.48 24.68 -30.10
C THR A 862 1.30 25.61 -29.91
N ILE A 863 0.85 25.72 -28.66
CA ILE A 863 -0.18 26.68 -28.25
C ILE A 863 0.56 27.80 -27.53
N ARG A 864 0.44 29.04 -28.02
CA ARG A 864 0.79 30.22 -27.22
C ARG A 864 -0.18 30.26 -26.03
N THR A 865 0.29 29.86 -24.87
CA THR A 865 -0.38 30.04 -23.59
C THR A 865 0.03 31.40 -23.03
N HIS A 866 -0.94 32.25 -22.74
CA HIS A 866 -0.66 33.46 -21.98
C HIS A 866 -0.67 33.11 -20.49
N ALA A 867 0.16 33.76 -19.67
CA ALA A 867 0.26 33.48 -18.23
C ALA A 867 -1.08 33.62 -17.47
N SER A 868 -2.04 34.33 -18.06
CA SER A 868 -3.41 34.55 -17.56
C SER A 868 -4.41 33.44 -17.90
N ASP A 869 -4.04 32.42 -18.68
CA ASP A 869 -4.95 31.32 -19.05
C ASP A 869 -5.23 30.41 -17.86
N LYS A 870 -6.50 30.33 -17.45
CA LYS A 870 -6.92 29.47 -16.33
C LYS A 870 -6.63 27.99 -16.64
N PRO A 871 -6.21 27.17 -15.66
CA PRO A 871 -5.64 25.83 -15.91
C PRO A 871 -6.61 24.79 -16.51
N TRP A 872 -7.91 25.06 -16.52
CA TRP A 872 -8.94 24.26 -17.19
C TRP A 872 -9.26 24.74 -18.63
N MET A 873 -8.54 25.74 -19.15
CA MET A 873 -8.73 26.24 -20.52
C MET A 873 -8.04 25.33 -21.55
N THR A 874 -8.83 24.46 -22.19
CA THR A 874 -8.33 23.54 -23.22
C THR A 874 -8.21 24.21 -24.59
N ALA A 875 -7.36 23.65 -25.45
CA ALA A 875 -7.22 24.08 -26.85
C ALA A 875 -8.56 24.11 -27.61
N TYR A 876 -9.45 23.17 -27.27
CA TYR A 876 -10.79 23.10 -27.83
C TYR A 876 -11.66 24.29 -27.41
N ILE A 877 -11.65 24.69 -26.14
CA ILE A 877 -12.40 25.87 -25.67
C ILE A 877 -11.87 27.14 -26.36
N LYS A 878 -10.55 27.30 -26.50
CA LYS A 878 -9.96 28.44 -27.22
C LYS A 878 -10.36 28.47 -28.70
N LYS A 879 -10.44 27.32 -29.36
CA LYS A 879 -10.92 27.19 -30.74
C LYS A 879 -12.38 27.63 -30.88
N GLU A 880 -13.25 27.21 -29.97
CA GLU A 880 -14.66 27.61 -29.96
C GLU A 880 -14.83 29.10 -29.64
N ILE A 881 -14.00 29.67 -28.74
CA ILE A 881 -13.95 31.12 -28.48
C ILE A 881 -13.58 31.90 -29.74
N LYS A 882 -12.55 31.45 -30.49
CA LYS A 882 -12.19 32.06 -31.78
C LYS A 882 -13.31 31.92 -32.81
N ALA A 883 -13.99 30.77 -32.86
CA ALA A 883 -15.14 30.57 -33.75
C ALA A 883 -16.32 31.48 -33.38
N ARG A 884 -16.57 31.71 -32.09
CA ARG A 884 -17.57 32.67 -31.59
C ARG A 884 -17.19 34.10 -32.00
N GLN A 885 -15.93 34.48 -31.81
CA GLN A 885 -15.45 35.82 -32.17
C GLN A 885 -15.56 36.06 -33.69
N LYS A 886 -15.27 35.04 -34.50
CA LYS A 886 -15.47 35.07 -35.95
C LYS A 886 -16.95 35.17 -36.35
N ALA A 887 -17.84 34.48 -35.63
CA ALA A 887 -19.29 34.59 -35.85
C ALA A 887 -19.82 36.00 -35.49
N TYR A 888 -19.22 36.64 -34.48
CA TYR A 888 -19.52 38.03 -34.12
C TYR A 888 -19.07 39.01 -35.21
N THR A 889 -17.81 38.92 -35.65
CA THR A 889 -17.27 39.83 -36.68
C THR A 889 -17.89 39.63 -38.07
N THR A 890 -18.52 38.48 -38.33
CA THR A 890 -19.27 38.21 -39.58
C THR A 890 -20.77 38.48 -39.48
N GLY A 891 -21.25 39.05 -38.37
CA GLY A 891 -22.66 39.41 -38.17
C GLY A 891 -23.63 38.24 -37.95
N ASN A 892 -23.13 37.00 -37.80
CA ASN A 892 -23.98 35.82 -37.61
C ASN A 892 -24.34 35.63 -36.12
N MET A 893 -25.35 36.37 -35.66
CA MET A 893 -25.74 36.43 -34.25
C MET A 893 -26.30 35.11 -33.71
N THR A 894 -26.95 34.31 -34.55
CA THR A 894 -27.49 32.99 -34.16
C THR A 894 -26.35 32.01 -33.85
N LYS A 895 -25.32 31.98 -34.69
CA LYS A 895 -24.13 31.15 -34.49
C LYS A 895 -23.27 31.64 -33.33
N TYR A 896 -23.23 32.95 -33.09
CA TYR A 896 -22.58 33.54 -31.91
C TYR A 896 -23.20 33.02 -30.61
N ARG A 897 -24.54 33.09 -30.46
CA ARG A 897 -25.26 32.64 -29.26
C ARG A 897 -25.06 31.13 -29.02
N GLN A 898 -25.18 30.31 -30.06
CA GLN A 898 -24.94 28.87 -29.96
C GLN A 898 -23.51 28.54 -29.49
N LEU A 899 -22.50 29.25 -30.00
CA LEU A 899 -21.12 29.06 -29.59
C LEU A 899 -20.87 29.59 -28.18
N ALA A 900 -21.53 30.68 -27.76
CA ALA A 900 -21.43 31.21 -26.40
C ALA A 900 -21.91 30.20 -25.35
N ASP A 901 -23.09 29.59 -25.54
CA ASP A 901 -23.64 28.57 -24.62
C ASP A 901 -22.78 27.30 -24.59
N LYS A 902 -22.28 26.90 -25.76
CA LYS A 902 -21.36 25.77 -25.90
C LYS A 902 -20.06 26.02 -25.13
N ILE A 903 -19.49 27.23 -25.22
CA ILE A 903 -18.27 27.61 -24.48
C ILE A 903 -18.52 27.57 -22.96
N ILE A 904 -19.64 28.12 -22.48
CA ILE A 904 -19.98 28.10 -21.04
C ILE A 904 -20.05 26.65 -20.52
N THR A 905 -20.70 25.78 -21.29
CA THR A 905 -20.86 24.36 -20.94
C THR A 905 -19.52 23.63 -20.91
N LEU A 906 -18.65 23.88 -21.90
CA LEU A 906 -17.32 23.30 -21.97
C LEU A 906 -16.42 23.78 -20.82
N ILE A 907 -16.50 25.06 -20.45
CA ILE A 907 -15.75 25.62 -19.31
C ILE A 907 -16.20 24.99 -17.99
N LYS A 908 -17.52 24.86 -17.76
CA LYS A 908 -18.06 24.22 -16.54
C LYS A 908 -17.58 22.77 -16.42
N LYS A 909 -17.60 22.01 -17.52
CA LYS A 909 -17.14 20.62 -17.55
C LYS A 909 -15.63 20.51 -17.29
N ALA A 910 -14.83 21.34 -17.95
CA ALA A 910 -13.37 21.34 -17.78
C ALA A 910 -12.95 21.74 -16.37
N LYS A 911 -13.64 22.71 -15.73
CA LYS A 911 -13.44 23.05 -14.31
C LYS A 911 -13.69 21.84 -13.40
N ALA A 912 -14.84 21.17 -13.56
CA ALA A 912 -15.23 20.04 -12.71
C ALA A 912 -14.24 18.86 -12.82
N GLU A 913 -13.80 18.52 -14.03
CA GLU A 913 -12.84 17.45 -14.29
C GLU A 913 -11.45 17.78 -13.71
N PHE A 914 -10.97 19.02 -13.91
CA PHE A 914 -9.68 19.48 -13.39
C PHE A 914 -9.62 19.37 -11.86
N TYR A 915 -10.62 19.92 -11.16
CA TYR A 915 -10.64 19.91 -9.70
C TYR A 915 -10.91 18.51 -9.11
N SER A 916 -11.76 17.69 -9.73
CA SER A 916 -11.98 16.30 -9.29
C SER A 916 -10.70 15.45 -9.39
N SER A 917 -9.89 15.65 -10.43
CA SER A 917 -8.59 14.97 -10.59
C SER A 917 -7.56 15.44 -9.55
N LYS A 918 -7.51 16.74 -9.26
CA LYS A 918 -6.64 17.34 -8.23
C LYS A 918 -6.94 16.83 -6.82
N VAL A 919 -8.22 16.56 -6.52
CA VAL A 919 -8.69 16.00 -5.24
C VAL A 919 -8.39 14.50 -5.12
N LYS A 920 -8.55 13.71 -6.19
CA LYS A 920 -8.31 12.25 -6.16
C LYS A 920 -6.84 11.87 -5.93
N SER A 921 -5.89 12.68 -6.41
CA SER A 921 -4.45 12.37 -6.31
C SER A 921 -3.82 12.71 -4.95
N LYS A 922 -4.41 13.64 -4.16
CA LYS A 922 -3.78 14.18 -2.95
C LYS A 922 -4.29 13.61 -1.62
N ARG A 923 -5.35 12.80 -1.65
CA ARG A 923 -5.99 12.23 -0.43
C ARG A 923 -5.18 11.12 0.26
N LYS A 924 -4.08 10.65 -0.34
CA LYS A 924 -3.35 9.46 0.14
C LYS A 924 -2.02 9.72 0.86
N HIS A 925 -1.40 10.90 0.76
CA HIS A 925 0.01 11.03 1.19
C HIS A 925 0.48 12.35 1.83
N ASP A 926 -0.34 13.38 2.05
CA ASP A 926 0.18 14.62 2.65
C ASP A 926 -0.97 15.52 3.16
N ALA A 927 -1.18 15.56 4.47
CA ALA A 927 -2.28 16.30 5.10
C ALA A 927 -2.19 17.82 4.87
N ALA A 928 -0.98 18.38 4.84
CA ALA A 928 -0.75 19.81 4.62
C ALA A 928 -1.07 20.25 3.18
N LYS A 929 -0.75 19.40 2.19
CA LYS A 929 -1.13 19.65 0.79
C LYS A 929 -2.62 19.42 0.54
N TRP A 930 -3.25 18.52 1.29
CA TRP A 930 -4.70 18.30 1.25
C TRP A 930 -5.44 19.54 1.76
N HIS A 931 -5.04 20.08 2.91
CA HIS A 931 -5.59 21.29 3.50
C HIS A 931 -5.51 22.49 2.54
N ARG A 932 -4.32 22.81 2.01
CA ARG A 932 -4.15 23.88 1.00
C ARG A 932 -5.03 23.71 -0.24
N THR A 933 -5.26 22.48 -0.67
CA THR A 933 -6.06 22.20 -1.88
C THR A 933 -7.56 22.37 -1.61
N ILE A 934 -8.02 22.09 -0.38
CA ILE A 934 -9.40 22.29 0.06
C ILE A 934 -9.69 23.77 0.33
N SER A 935 -8.77 24.51 0.97
CA SER A 935 -8.90 25.96 1.17
C SER A 935 -9.06 26.71 -0.17
N GLN A 936 -8.21 26.40 -1.17
CA GLN A 936 -8.32 26.93 -2.54
C GLN A 936 -9.62 26.55 -3.27
N LEU A 937 -10.28 25.46 -2.87
CA LEU A 937 -11.51 24.96 -3.51
C LEU A 937 -12.79 25.51 -2.87
N ALA A 938 -12.72 25.84 -1.58
CA ALA A 938 -13.83 26.33 -0.79
C ALA A 938 -14.03 27.86 -0.91
N GLY A 939 -13.18 28.55 -1.67
CA GLY A 939 -13.23 30.02 -1.76
C GLY A 939 -12.72 30.71 -0.50
N PHE A 940 -12.06 29.98 0.41
CA PHE A 940 -11.12 30.58 1.35
C PHE A 940 -9.88 30.97 0.55
N GLU A 941 -10.01 32.03 -0.23
CA GLU A 941 -8.88 32.91 -0.43
C GLU A 941 -8.52 33.41 0.97
N ASP A 942 -7.29 33.12 1.41
CA ASP A 942 -6.55 34.24 1.93
C ASP A 942 -6.51 35.22 0.76
N ASP A 943 -7.36 36.25 0.82
CA ASP A 943 -7.31 37.41 -0.08
C ASP A 943 -5.92 38.11 -0.04
N ASN A 944 -5.00 37.61 0.77
CA ASN A 944 -3.61 38.07 0.90
C ASN A 944 -2.57 37.30 0.08
N LEU A 945 -2.93 36.38 -0.84
CA LEU A 945 -1.92 35.64 -1.63
C LEU A 945 -1.90 35.93 -3.13
N ASN A 946 -2.79 36.77 -3.65
CA ASN A 946 -2.78 37.15 -5.07
C ASN A 946 -2.80 38.66 -5.34
N ASN A 947 -2.72 39.51 -4.32
CA ASN A 947 -2.30 40.88 -4.49
C ASN A 947 -1.30 41.23 -3.39
N ASN A 948 -0.15 41.74 -3.83
CA ASN A 948 0.91 42.42 -3.08
C ASN A 948 2.19 41.61 -2.81
N LEU A 949 3.15 41.89 -3.71
CA LEU A 949 4.61 41.92 -3.53
C LEU A 949 5.40 40.63 -3.81
N ILE A 950 5.24 40.04 -5.00
CA ILE A 950 6.46 39.62 -5.72
C ILE A 950 6.96 40.92 -6.35
N PRO A 951 8.18 41.40 -6.08
CA PRO A 951 8.68 42.63 -6.68
C PRO A 951 8.54 42.52 -8.20
N ASP A 952 8.04 43.57 -8.85
CA ASP A 952 7.76 43.58 -10.29
C ASP A 952 8.92 42.91 -11.04
N SER A 953 8.60 42.06 -12.01
CA SER A 953 9.60 41.30 -12.78
C SER A 953 10.35 42.19 -13.78
N THR A 954 10.84 43.34 -13.32
CA THR A 954 11.69 44.24 -14.06
C THR A 954 13.09 43.65 -14.15
N PRO A 955 13.86 44.02 -15.19
CA PRO A 955 15.30 43.76 -15.24
C PRO A 955 16.03 44.21 -13.97
N ASP A 956 15.59 45.30 -13.34
CA ASP A 956 16.20 45.83 -12.13
C ASP A 956 16.00 44.90 -10.92
N THR A 957 14.81 44.31 -10.75
CA THR A 957 14.54 43.39 -9.64
C THR A 957 15.38 42.11 -9.69
N VAL A 958 15.57 41.51 -10.88
CA VAL A 958 16.43 40.32 -11.01
C VAL A 958 17.90 40.65 -10.78
N GLU A 959 18.33 41.85 -11.15
CA GLU A 959 19.70 42.32 -10.90
C GLU A 959 19.91 42.65 -9.41
N ILE A 960 18.92 43.24 -8.73
CA ILE A 960 18.93 43.46 -7.28
C ILE A 960 19.05 42.12 -6.55
N LEU A 961 18.23 41.12 -6.89
CA LEU A 961 18.30 39.79 -6.28
C LEU A 961 19.63 39.09 -6.55
N GLN A 962 20.15 39.19 -7.78
CA GLN A 962 21.48 38.69 -8.13
C GLN A 962 22.54 39.35 -7.25
N ASN A 963 22.52 40.68 -7.12
CA ASN A 963 23.46 41.43 -6.29
C ASN A 963 23.34 41.07 -4.80
N ILE A 964 22.13 40.85 -4.28
CA ILE A 964 21.88 40.40 -2.89
C ILE A 964 22.47 39.00 -2.64
N PHE A 965 22.26 38.07 -3.58
CA PHE A 965 22.80 36.72 -3.47
C PHE A 965 24.32 36.68 -3.59
N THR A 966 24.93 37.61 -4.35
CA THR A 966 26.39 37.74 -4.46
C THR A 966 27.04 38.63 -3.40
N LYS A 967 26.25 39.47 -2.69
CA LYS A 967 26.71 40.38 -1.63
C LYS A 967 27.63 39.71 -0.60
N PRO A 968 27.39 38.46 -0.14
CA PRO A 968 28.29 37.80 0.81
C PRO A 968 29.70 37.58 0.27
N TRP A 969 29.84 37.36 -1.04
CA TRP A 969 31.14 37.09 -1.67
C TRP A 969 32.00 38.33 -1.85
N SER A 970 31.38 39.52 -1.89
CA SER A 970 32.11 40.79 -2.01
C SER A 970 33.02 41.11 -0.82
N LYS A 971 32.83 40.41 0.30
CA LYS A 971 33.56 40.61 1.56
C LYS A 971 34.52 39.47 1.90
N LEU A 972 34.61 38.44 1.06
CA LEU A 972 35.49 37.30 1.30
C LEU A 972 36.92 37.64 0.87
N PRO A 973 37.95 37.27 1.65
CA PRO A 973 39.33 37.36 1.20
C PRO A 973 39.57 36.42 0.02
N GLU A 974 40.56 36.74 -0.83
CA GLU A 974 41.00 35.80 -1.86
C GLU A 974 41.68 34.60 -1.21
N THR A 975 41.05 33.43 -1.33
CA THR A 975 41.58 32.19 -0.76
C THR A 975 42.49 31.48 -1.76
N ILE A 976 43.71 31.19 -1.33
CA ILE A 976 44.68 30.42 -2.11
C ILE A 976 44.31 28.93 -2.03
N ILE A 977 43.92 28.35 -3.17
CA ILE A 977 43.69 26.90 -3.30
C ILE A 977 45.05 26.20 -3.27
N PRO A 978 45.27 25.20 -2.39
CA PRO A 978 46.57 24.52 -2.29
C PRO A 978 46.97 23.90 -3.63
N SER A 979 48.27 23.98 -3.95
CA SER A 979 48.82 23.32 -5.12
C SER A 979 48.88 21.80 -4.91
N LEU A 980 48.98 21.03 -5.99
CA LEU A 980 49.12 19.58 -5.89
C LEU A 980 50.40 19.19 -5.13
N GLU A 981 51.46 19.98 -5.26
CA GLU A 981 52.76 19.76 -4.60
C GLU A 981 52.63 19.85 -3.08
N ASP A 982 51.78 20.76 -2.58
CA ASP A 982 51.56 20.99 -1.15
C ASP A 982 50.90 19.80 -0.43
N VAL A 983 50.13 18.98 -1.14
CA VAL A 983 49.31 17.89 -0.55
C VAL A 983 49.60 16.51 -1.15
N ALA A 984 50.55 16.40 -2.08
CA ALA A 984 50.84 15.18 -2.83
C ALA A 984 51.16 13.97 -1.93
N SER A 985 51.82 14.21 -0.80
CA SER A 985 52.22 13.17 0.18
C SER A 985 51.03 12.56 0.93
N SER A 986 49.89 13.26 1.01
CA SER A 986 48.68 12.81 1.74
C SER A 986 47.65 12.11 0.86
N LEU A 987 47.88 12.04 -0.46
CA LEU A 987 46.93 11.50 -1.44
C LEU A 987 47.30 10.09 -1.89
N ARG A 988 46.29 9.21 -2.09
CA ARG A 988 46.53 7.89 -2.68
C ARG A 988 46.86 8.00 -4.16
N GLN A 989 47.93 7.33 -4.57
CA GLN A 989 48.28 7.11 -5.97
C GLN A 989 47.58 5.85 -6.49
N GLU A 990 46.33 6.01 -6.93
CA GLU A 990 45.52 4.97 -7.55
C GLU A 990 44.96 5.47 -8.89
N ASN A 991 44.76 4.55 -9.83
CA ASN A 991 44.12 4.87 -11.10
C ASN A 991 42.64 5.28 -10.86
N PRO A 992 42.12 6.27 -11.61
CA PRO A 992 40.75 6.74 -11.41
C PRO A 992 39.73 5.62 -11.71
N PRO A 993 38.83 5.29 -10.76
CA PRO A 993 37.83 4.25 -10.98
C PRO A 993 36.80 4.74 -12.00
N THR A 994 36.60 4.00 -13.08
CA THR A 994 35.62 4.34 -14.13
C THR A 994 34.34 3.53 -13.97
N PRO A 995 33.15 4.14 -14.15
CA PRO A 995 31.89 3.43 -14.03
C PRO A 995 31.65 2.53 -15.24
N SER A 996 30.96 1.41 -15.06
CA SER A 996 30.48 0.61 -16.18
C SER A 996 29.26 1.27 -16.86
N ILE A 997 29.04 0.98 -18.14
CA ILE A 997 27.83 1.42 -18.87
C ILE A 997 26.55 1.05 -18.11
N GLY A 998 26.52 -0.13 -17.46
CA GLY A 998 25.40 -0.57 -16.63
C GLY A 998 25.15 0.32 -15.40
N GLN A 999 26.21 0.82 -14.77
CA GLN A 999 26.10 1.76 -13.65
C GLN A 999 25.57 3.12 -14.12
N VAL A 1000 26.03 3.62 -15.28
CA VAL A 1000 25.56 4.86 -15.92
C VAL A 1000 24.07 4.76 -16.28
N LYS A 1001 23.68 3.68 -16.95
CA LYS A 1001 22.28 3.37 -17.28
C LYS A 1001 21.39 3.34 -16.04
N THR A 1002 21.86 2.73 -14.95
CA THR A 1002 21.12 2.69 -13.69
C THR A 1002 20.93 4.08 -13.09
N ALA A 1003 21.96 4.92 -13.13
CA ALA A 1003 21.88 6.30 -12.65
C ALA A 1003 20.89 7.15 -13.46
N LEU A 1004 20.89 7.01 -14.80
CA LEU A 1004 19.93 7.67 -15.69
C LEU A 1004 18.48 7.24 -15.43
N LYS A 1005 18.23 5.94 -15.22
CA LYS A 1005 16.89 5.41 -14.89
C LYS A 1005 16.32 5.96 -13.57
N GLN A 1006 17.19 6.33 -12.64
CA GLN A 1006 16.79 6.82 -11.32
C GLN A 1006 16.48 8.33 -11.28
N LEU A 1007 16.67 9.07 -12.37
CA LEU A 1007 16.33 10.50 -12.43
C LEU A 1007 14.83 10.75 -12.16
N ASN A 1008 14.50 11.93 -11.60
CA ASN A 1008 13.12 12.36 -11.37
C ASN A 1008 12.65 13.23 -12.55
N SER A 1009 11.69 12.72 -13.34
CA SER A 1009 11.19 13.36 -14.57
C SER A 1009 10.51 14.71 -14.36
N LYS A 1010 10.13 15.05 -13.12
CA LYS A 1010 9.45 16.31 -12.77
C LYS A 1010 10.40 17.42 -12.32
N LYS A 1011 11.71 17.16 -12.25
CA LYS A 1011 12.70 18.18 -11.85
C LYS A 1011 12.90 19.21 -12.97
N ALA A 1012 13.17 20.45 -12.56
CA ALA A 1012 13.36 21.57 -13.48
C ALA A 1012 14.58 21.36 -14.39
N THR A 1013 14.48 21.89 -15.61
CA THR A 1013 15.52 21.88 -16.63
C THR A 1013 16.66 22.82 -16.23
N GLY A 1014 17.91 22.38 -16.41
CA GLY A 1014 19.10 23.18 -16.14
C GLY A 1014 19.37 24.24 -17.21
N SER A 1015 20.52 24.90 -17.09
CA SER A 1015 21.04 25.88 -18.06
C SER A 1015 21.27 25.30 -19.46
N ASP A 1016 21.49 23.98 -19.56
CA ASP A 1016 21.67 23.23 -20.80
C ASP A 1016 20.37 23.03 -21.61
N GLY A 1017 19.20 23.34 -21.02
CA GLY A 1017 17.92 23.12 -21.68
C GLY A 1017 17.51 21.65 -21.79
N ILE A 1018 18.27 20.70 -21.20
CA ILE A 1018 18.01 19.26 -21.31
C ILE A 1018 17.11 18.79 -20.14
N PRO A 1019 15.87 18.37 -20.39
CA PRO A 1019 14.97 17.94 -19.32
C PRO A 1019 15.36 16.57 -18.75
N ALA A 1020 15.17 16.39 -17.43
CA ALA A 1020 15.46 15.14 -16.74
C ALA A 1020 14.70 13.93 -17.31
N TRP A 1021 13.49 14.17 -17.83
CA TRP A 1021 12.69 13.12 -18.44
C TRP A 1021 13.30 12.62 -19.75
N VAL A 1022 13.99 13.46 -20.54
CA VAL A 1022 14.64 13.07 -21.79
C VAL A 1022 15.77 12.08 -21.47
N LEU A 1023 16.65 12.44 -20.53
CA LEU A 1023 17.76 11.59 -20.11
C LEU A 1023 17.30 10.25 -19.53
N LYS A 1024 16.22 10.27 -18.74
CA LYS A 1024 15.60 9.05 -18.19
C LYS A 1024 14.97 8.18 -19.27
N ARG A 1025 14.28 8.81 -20.23
CA ARG A 1025 13.52 8.14 -21.28
C ARG A 1025 14.43 7.42 -22.28
N TYR A 1026 15.52 8.08 -22.67
CA TYR A 1026 16.50 7.59 -23.65
C TYR A 1026 17.77 7.05 -22.97
N CYS A 1027 17.64 6.56 -21.73
CA CYS A 1027 18.79 6.11 -20.94
C CYS A 1027 19.53 4.91 -21.55
N GLU A 1028 18.89 4.12 -22.40
CA GLU A 1028 19.49 2.96 -23.07
C GLU A 1028 20.48 3.42 -24.15
N GLU A 1029 20.06 4.37 -24.98
CA GLU A 1029 20.84 4.93 -26.09
C GLU A 1029 21.87 5.95 -25.62
N LEU A 1030 21.53 6.72 -24.59
CA LEU A 1030 22.42 7.72 -24.02
C LEU A 1030 23.48 7.11 -23.10
N ALA A 1031 23.25 5.91 -22.53
CA ALA A 1031 24.18 5.35 -21.55
C ALA A 1031 25.62 5.17 -22.08
N PRO A 1032 25.88 4.68 -23.31
CA PRO A 1032 27.25 4.59 -23.84
C PRO A 1032 27.90 5.97 -24.05
N ILE A 1033 27.16 6.92 -24.64
CA ILE A 1033 27.68 8.28 -24.90
C ILE A 1033 27.97 9.01 -23.59
N VAL A 1034 27.04 8.92 -22.65
CA VAL A 1034 27.18 9.47 -21.30
C VAL A 1034 28.31 8.78 -20.55
N HIS A 1035 28.46 7.47 -20.71
CA HIS A 1035 29.57 6.71 -20.14
C HIS A 1035 30.90 7.27 -20.61
N ASP A 1036 31.06 7.50 -21.92
CA ASP A 1036 32.31 8.01 -22.47
C ASP A 1036 32.63 9.43 -21.97
N ILE A 1037 31.61 10.30 -21.88
CA ILE A 1037 31.75 11.65 -21.32
C ILE A 1037 32.14 11.61 -19.84
N ILE A 1038 31.52 10.73 -19.05
CA ILE A 1038 31.81 10.57 -17.62
C ILE A 1038 33.21 9.98 -17.42
N CYS A 1039 33.56 8.96 -18.20
CA CYS A 1039 34.87 8.33 -18.16
C CYS A 1039 35.99 9.30 -18.58
N ALA A 1040 35.75 10.15 -19.59
CA ALA A 1040 36.69 11.20 -19.98
C ALA A 1040 36.89 12.20 -18.84
N SER A 1041 35.81 12.74 -18.28
CA SER A 1041 35.87 13.66 -17.12
C SER A 1041 36.64 13.07 -15.93
N ILE A 1042 36.39 11.80 -15.59
CA ILE A 1042 37.06 11.12 -14.48
C ILE A 1042 38.54 10.86 -14.77
N LYS A 1043 38.90 10.48 -16.01
CA LYS A 1043 40.30 10.21 -16.41
C LYS A 1043 41.13 11.48 -16.51
N GLU A 1044 40.56 12.54 -17.08
CA GLU A 1044 41.18 13.86 -17.21
C GLU A 1044 41.20 14.62 -15.89
N CYS A 1045 40.49 14.12 -14.87
CA CYS A 1045 40.34 14.77 -13.57
C CYS A 1045 39.74 16.18 -13.68
N GLU A 1046 38.87 16.40 -14.66
CA GLU A 1046 38.24 17.68 -14.94
C GLU A 1046 36.71 17.60 -14.88
N TYR A 1047 36.08 18.59 -14.24
CA TYR A 1047 34.64 18.74 -14.23
C TYR A 1047 34.18 19.55 -15.46
N PRO A 1048 33.23 19.04 -16.27
CA PRO A 1048 32.85 19.70 -17.52
C PRO A 1048 32.36 21.14 -17.30
N THR A 1049 32.94 22.08 -18.04
CA THR A 1049 32.62 23.52 -17.95
C THR A 1049 31.14 23.82 -18.21
N ALA A 1050 30.50 23.05 -19.10
CA ALA A 1050 29.06 23.15 -19.37
C ALA A 1050 28.17 22.91 -18.12
N TYR A 1051 28.67 22.21 -17.10
CA TYR A 1051 27.96 21.91 -15.87
C TYR A 1051 28.27 22.90 -14.73
N LYS A 1052 29.19 23.85 -14.95
CA LYS A 1052 29.60 24.86 -13.96
C LYS A 1052 28.64 26.06 -13.86
N HIS A 1053 27.69 26.20 -14.79
CA HIS A 1053 26.71 27.28 -14.81
C HIS A 1053 25.37 26.89 -14.15
N ALA A 1054 24.97 27.60 -13.08
CA ALA A 1054 23.73 27.38 -12.35
C ALA A 1054 22.66 28.46 -12.62
N LEU A 1055 21.41 28.04 -12.83
CA LEU A 1055 20.26 28.95 -12.85
C LEU A 1055 19.64 29.04 -11.45
N VAL A 1056 19.66 30.22 -10.85
CA VAL A 1056 19.18 30.46 -9.48
C VAL A 1056 17.72 30.92 -9.51
N ILE A 1057 16.86 30.20 -8.78
CA ILE A 1057 15.46 30.60 -8.57
C ILE A 1057 15.30 31.11 -7.13
N PRO A 1058 14.84 32.36 -6.93
CA PRO A 1058 14.54 32.89 -5.61
C PRO A 1058 13.26 32.26 -5.07
N VAL A 1059 13.31 31.74 -3.84
CA VAL A 1059 12.19 31.11 -3.13
C VAL A 1059 11.93 31.82 -1.80
N PRO A 1060 10.72 32.34 -1.53
CA PRO A 1060 10.43 33.01 -0.26
C PRO A 1060 10.62 32.11 0.96
N LYS A 1061 11.26 32.62 2.01
CA LYS A 1061 11.40 32.03 3.35
C LYS A 1061 10.14 32.25 4.19
N VAL A 1062 9.53 33.41 4.05
CA VAL A 1062 8.28 33.82 4.72
C VAL A 1062 7.25 34.24 3.67
N ASN A 1063 5.97 34.20 4.03
CA ASN A 1063 4.88 34.50 3.10
C ASN A 1063 3.84 35.42 3.77
N PRO A 1064 3.62 36.65 3.27
CA PRO A 1064 4.33 37.29 2.14
C PRO A 1064 5.76 37.72 2.52
N PRO A 1065 6.72 37.71 1.58
CA PRO A 1065 8.05 38.31 1.79
C PRO A 1065 7.91 39.83 1.94
N ARG A 1066 8.47 40.39 3.01
CA ARG A 1066 8.43 41.82 3.31
C ARG A 1066 9.80 42.47 3.10
N ASP A 1067 10.87 41.70 3.23
CA ASP A 1067 12.26 42.14 3.08
C ASP A 1067 12.95 41.38 1.93
N ILE A 1068 13.24 42.10 0.84
CA ILE A 1068 13.90 41.53 -0.34
C ILE A 1068 15.33 41.04 -0.05
N GLU A 1069 16.01 41.59 0.96
CA GLU A 1069 17.37 41.18 1.32
C GLU A 1069 17.39 39.85 2.08
N ASN A 1070 16.43 39.61 2.97
CA ASN A 1070 16.48 38.49 3.93
C ASN A 1070 15.46 37.38 3.67
N ASP A 1071 14.33 37.69 3.03
CA ASP A 1071 13.19 36.77 2.91
C ASP A 1071 13.29 35.81 1.72
N PHE A 1072 14.38 35.77 0.97
CA PHE A 1072 14.54 34.86 -0.17
C PHE A 1072 15.67 33.84 0.04
N ARG A 1073 15.43 32.59 -0.39
CA ARG A 1073 16.43 31.53 -0.55
C ARG A 1073 16.84 31.42 -2.01
N GLN A 1074 18.12 31.22 -2.26
CA GLN A 1074 18.62 30.89 -3.60
C GLN A 1074 18.60 29.38 -3.84
N ILE A 1075 17.91 28.91 -4.88
CA ILE A 1075 17.92 27.50 -5.26
C ILE A 1075 18.59 27.34 -6.62
N SER A 1076 19.74 26.67 -6.64
CA SER A 1076 20.54 26.44 -7.85
C SER A 1076 20.03 25.25 -8.66
N ILE A 1077 19.55 25.52 -9.86
CA ILE A 1077 19.14 24.51 -10.83
C ILE A 1077 20.34 24.19 -11.74
N LEU A 1078 20.90 23.00 -11.53
CA LEU A 1078 21.99 22.46 -12.33
C LEU A 1078 21.50 21.57 -13.48
N PRO A 1079 22.28 21.45 -14.57
CA PRO A 1079 22.13 20.42 -15.60
C PRO A 1079 21.87 19.03 -15.02
N GLN A 1080 21.00 18.26 -15.66
CA GLN A 1080 20.64 16.94 -15.13
C GLN A 1080 21.75 15.92 -15.35
N MET A 1081 22.56 16.11 -16.39
CA MET A 1081 23.76 15.32 -16.65
C MET A 1081 24.83 15.48 -15.57
N ALA A 1082 25.00 16.70 -15.04
CA ALA A 1082 25.88 16.99 -13.91
C ALA A 1082 25.57 16.10 -12.69
N LYS A 1083 24.27 15.93 -12.38
CA LYS A 1083 23.80 15.13 -11.24
C LYS A 1083 24.08 13.64 -11.40
N VAL A 1084 24.10 13.14 -12.64
CA VAL A 1084 24.44 11.74 -12.94
C VAL A 1084 25.93 11.50 -12.71
N LEU A 1085 26.77 12.38 -13.24
CA LEU A 1085 28.22 12.37 -13.07
C LEU A 1085 28.61 12.45 -11.57
N GLU A 1086 28.09 13.44 -10.86
CA GLU A 1086 28.33 13.64 -9.42
C GLU A 1086 27.94 12.43 -8.57
N LYS A 1087 26.77 11.82 -8.86
CA LYS A 1087 26.30 10.64 -8.12
C LYS A 1087 27.19 9.42 -8.32
N LEU A 1088 27.71 9.23 -9.54
CA LEU A 1088 28.65 8.15 -9.82
C LEU A 1088 29.99 8.41 -9.15
N GLN A 1089 30.47 9.66 -9.16
CA GLN A 1089 31.75 9.99 -8.58
C GLN A 1089 31.79 9.81 -7.06
N LEU A 1090 30.71 10.18 -6.35
CA LEU A 1090 30.55 9.87 -4.92
C LEU A 1090 30.54 8.36 -4.65
N LYS A 1091 29.83 7.57 -5.48
CA LYS A 1091 29.72 6.12 -5.29
C LYS A 1091 31.05 5.39 -5.50
N LEU A 1092 31.90 5.91 -6.39
CA LEU A 1092 33.18 5.29 -6.75
C LEU A 1092 34.32 5.71 -5.83
N ASN A 1093 34.31 6.93 -5.30
CA ASN A 1093 35.49 7.51 -4.64
C ASN A 1093 35.30 7.91 -3.17
N LEU A 1094 34.06 8.06 -2.68
CA LEU A 1094 33.83 8.50 -1.30
C LEU A 1094 33.50 7.31 -0.38
N PRO A 1095 34.43 6.85 0.47
CA PRO A 1095 34.16 5.75 1.40
C PRO A 1095 33.19 6.20 2.51
N SER A 1096 32.23 5.33 2.84
CA SER A 1096 31.22 5.59 3.88
C SER A 1096 31.78 5.70 5.31
N SER A 1097 33.07 5.38 5.51
CA SER A 1097 33.67 5.05 6.80
C SER A 1097 34.49 6.15 7.46
N ARG A 1098 34.42 7.41 7.00
CA ARG A 1098 35.25 8.52 7.55
C ARG A 1098 34.53 9.85 7.83
N ILE A 1099 33.21 9.89 7.70
CA ILE A 1099 32.42 11.03 8.22
C ILE A 1099 32.08 10.71 9.67
N ASN A 1100 32.27 11.69 10.56
CA ASN A 1100 32.08 11.53 11.99
C ASN A 1100 30.69 10.95 12.34
N ASP A 1101 30.66 10.03 13.30
CA ASP A 1101 29.46 9.37 13.80
C ASP A 1101 28.43 10.31 14.46
N ASN A 1102 28.79 11.57 14.68
CA ASN A 1102 27.87 12.60 15.16
C ASN A 1102 27.19 13.43 14.06
N GLN A 1103 27.51 13.17 12.77
CA GLN A 1103 26.82 13.78 11.63
C GLN A 1103 25.65 12.91 11.14
N HIS A 1104 24.44 13.44 11.28
CA HIS A 1104 23.20 12.72 10.96
C HIS A 1104 22.57 13.13 9.63
N ALA A 1105 22.88 14.32 9.10
CA ALA A 1105 22.36 14.70 7.79
C ALA A 1105 23.26 14.18 6.66
N PHE A 1106 22.61 13.85 5.54
CA PHE A 1106 23.26 13.41 4.30
C PHE A 1106 24.12 12.13 4.45
N THR A 1107 23.96 11.41 5.56
CA THR A 1107 24.60 10.12 5.83
C THR A 1107 23.59 8.98 5.67
N SER A 1108 24.05 7.83 5.17
CA SER A 1108 23.17 6.68 4.93
C SER A 1108 22.60 6.15 6.25
N LYS A 1109 21.32 5.75 6.26
CA LYS A 1109 20.59 5.19 7.42
C LYS A 1109 20.39 6.15 8.60
N ARG A 1110 20.68 7.45 8.45
CA ARG A 1110 20.45 8.48 9.48
C ARG A 1110 19.39 9.49 9.01
N SER A 1111 18.76 10.15 9.97
CA SER A 1111 17.64 11.07 9.76
C SER A 1111 17.56 12.10 10.90
N THR A 1112 16.74 13.15 10.72
CA THR A 1112 16.45 14.11 11.80
C THR A 1112 15.95 13.41 13.05
N VAL A 1113 15.14 12.36 12.89
CA VAL A 1113 14.65 11.55 14.02
C VAL A 1113 15.80 10.87 14.75
N SER A 1114 16.78 10.32 14.03
CA SER A 1114 17.94 9.69 14.67
C SER A 1114 18.82 10.69 15.42
N ALA A 1115 19.04 11.90 14.87
CA ALA A 1115 19.81 12.97 15.52
C ALA A 1115 19.13 13.40 16.82
N LEU A 1116 17.84 13.70 16.69
CA LEU A 1116 16.99 14.13 17.78
C LEU A 1116 16.81 13.08 18.87
N THR A 1117 16.83 11.79 18.53
CA THR A 1117 16.75 10.67 19.50
C THR A 1117 18.10 10.45 20.21
N ASN A 1118 19.22 10.63 19.49
CA ASN A 1118 20.57 10.49 20.08
C ASN A 1118 20.83 11.60 21.11
N ILE A 1119 20.63 12.86 20.71
CA ILE A 1119 20.75 14.03 21.60
C ILE A 1119 19.83 13.87 22.80
N SER A 1120 18.55 13.56 22.55
CA SER A 1120 17.57 13.48 23.62
C SER A 1120 17.94 12.35 24.59
N GLN A 1121 18.20 11.13 24.13
CA GLN A 1121 18.46 10.01 25.03
C GLN A 1121 19.71 10.25 25.89
N ASN A 1122 20.74 10.91 25.37
CA ASN A 1122 21.92 11.30 26.15
C ASN A 1122 21.57 12.33 27.22
N TRP A 1123 20.75 13.34 26.90
CA TRP A 1123 20.31 14.35 27.86
C TRP A 1123 19.43 13.76 28.96
N PHE A 1124 18.53 12.81 28.64
CA PHE A 1124 17.81 12.02 29.65
C PHE A 1124 18.79 11.30 30.57
N ASN A 1125 19.70 10.50 30.02
CA ASN A 1125 20.57 9.64 30.82
C ASN A 1125 21.47 10.44 31.78
N VAL A 1126 21.97 11.60 31.34
CA VAL A 1126 22.81 12.48 32.16
C VAL A 1126 22.01 13.15 33.27
N THR A 1127 20.79 13.61 32.98
CA THR A 1127 19.94 14.33 33.94
C THR A 1127 19.18 13.41 34.89
N ASP A 1128 19.04 12.11 34.57
CA ASP A 1128 18.31 11.11 35.35
C ASP A 1128 19.19 10.32 36.36
N ASN A 1129 20.53 10.45 36.31
CA ASN A 1129 21.43 9.76 37.25
C ASN A 1129 21.38 10.37 38.67
N THR A 1130 20.69 9.69 39.59
CA THR A 1130 20.31 10.22 40.93
C THR A 1130 21.32 9.99 42.08
N HIS A 1131 22.53 9.46 41.86
CA HIS A 1131 23.31 8.91 42.98
C HIS A 1131 24.69 9.50 43.31
N SER A 1132 25.23 10.51 42.62
CA SER A 1132 26.49 11.13 43.10
C SER A 1132 26.83 12.56 42.67
N ALA A 1133 26.22 13.16 41.65
CA ALA A 1133 26.38 14.59 41.36
C ALA A 1133 25.15 15.13 40.60
N LYS A 1134 24.61 16.29 41.01
CA LYS A 1134 23.51 16.96 40.30
C LYS A 1134 24.08 17.62 39.05
N ASN A 1135 24.06 16.89 37.94
CA ASN A 1135 24.60 17.34 36.67
C ASN A 1135 23.49 17.96 35.82
N GLY A 1136 23.70 19.19 35.36
CA GLY A 1136 22.88 19.85 34.37
C GLY A 1136 23.45 19.65 32.97
N VAL A 1137 22.59 19.65 31.96
CA VAL A 1137 23.04 19.71 30.56
C VAL A 1137 22.88 21.12 30.06
N HIS A 1138 24.00 21.69 29.66
CA HIS A 1138 24.08 22.96 28.97
C HIS A 1138 24.09 22.67 27.47
N ALA A 1139 23.14 23.23 26.72
CA ALA A 1139 23.03 23.00 25.29
C ALA A 1139 23.06 24.33 24.54
N LEU A 1140 23.86 24.37 23.48
CA LEU A 1140 24.04 25.50 22.57
C LEU A 1140 23.61 25.10 21.16
N PHE A 1141 22.72 25.89 20.57
CA PHE A 1141 22.25 25.69 19.20
C PHE A 1141 22.88 26.75 18.30
N ILE A 1142 23.78 26.32 17.44
CA ILE A 1142 24.54 27.19 16.55
C ILE A 1142 23.90 27.14 15.16
N ASP A 1143 23.45 28.30 14.68
CA ASP A 1143 22.96 28.49 13.32
C ASP A 1143 24.04 29.19 12.48
N PHE A 1144 24.53 28.51 11.44
CA PHE A 1144 25.55 29.06 10.57
C PHE A 1144 24.94 29.94 9.48
N ARG A 1145 25.25 31.24 9.51
CA ARG A 1145 24.78 32.19 8.50
C ARG A 1145 25.23 31.77 7.10
N LYS A 1146 24.26 31.48 6.22
CA LYS A 1146 24.51 31.12 4.80
C LYS A 1146 25.53 29.98 4.64
N ALA A 1147 25.45 28.96 5.50
CA ALA A 1147 26.44 27.88 5.63
C ALA A 1147 26.91 27.26 4.31
N PHE A 1148 25.99 26.95 3.39
CA PHE A 1148 26.35 26.35 2.08
C PHE A 1148 26.96 27.36 1.10
N ASP A 1149 26.60 28.65 1.20
CA ASP A 1149 26.99 29.68 0.23
C ASP A 1149 28.37 30.28 0.52
N LEU A 1150 28.87 30.09 1.75
CA LEU A 1150 30.13 30.64 2.24
C LEU A 1150 31.23 29.59 2.43
N VAL A 1151 31.01 28.33 2.02
CA VAL A 1151 32.04 27.28 2.08
C VAL A 1151 33.29 27.70 1.31
N ASP A 1152 34.40 27.85 2.01
CA ASP A 1152 35.68 28.20 1.41
C ASP A 1152 36.27 27.03 0.60
N HIS A 1153 36.61 27.28 -0.67
CA HIS A 1153 37.10 26.24 -1.58
C HIS A 1153 38.52 25.77 -1.22
N GLY A 1154 39.41 26.65 -0.78
CA GLY A 1154 40.79 26.28 -0.41
C GLY A 1154 40.83 25.43 0.85
N ILE A 1155 40.05 25.81 1.87
CA ILE A 1155 39.89 25.05 3.11
C ILE A 1155 39.27 23.68 2.82
N LEU A 1156 38.18 23.63 2.04
CA LEU A 1156 37.52 22.38 1.67
C LEU A 1156 38.48 21.43 0.93
N ILE A 1157 39.26 21.93 -0.03
CA ILE A 1157 40.20 21.12 -0.80
C ILE A 1157 41.37 20.61 0.06
N ARG A 1158 41.83 21.38 1.05
CA ARG A 1158 42.82 20.92 2.03
C ARG A 1158 42.27 19.80 2.91
N LYS A 1159 41.09 20.00 3.52
CA LYS A 1159 40.40 18.97 4.33
C LYS A 1159 40.08 17.71 3.53
N LEU A 1160 39.82 17.85 2.23
CA LEU A 1160 39.61 16.70 1.33
C LEU A 1160 40.87 15.82 1.21
N ALA A 1161 42.08 16.40 1.23
CA ALA A 1161 43.32 15.63 1.21
C ALA A 1161 43.55 14.84 2.50
N GLU A 1162 43.15 15.41 3.65
CA GLU A 1162 43.34 14.81 4.98
C GLU A 1162 42.50 13.54 5.20
N ILE A 1163 41.35 13.40 4.51
CA ILE A 1163 40.48 12.22 4.64
C ILE A 1163 40.94 11.02 3.78
N ASN A 1164 42.17 11.04 3.26
CA ASN A 1164 42.78 9.99 2.45
C ASN A 1164 41.93 9.68 1.21
N VAL A 1165 41.90 10.59 0.23
CA VAL A 1165 41.26 10.35 -1.08
C VAL A 1165 42.30 10.06 -2.17
N THR A 1166 41.85 9.59 -3.33
CA THR A 1166 42.72 9.42 -4.50
C THR A 1166 43.10 10.78 -5.09
N LYS A 1167 44.33 10.87 -5.63
CA LYS A 1167 44.79 12.07 -6.35
C LYS A 1167 43.83 12.51 -7.45
N ALA A 1168 43.28 11.55 -8.20
CA ALA A 1168 42.33 11.82 -9.27
C ALA A 1168 41.01 12.44 -8.78
N PHE A 1169 40.45 11.92 -7.67
CA PHE A 1169 39.23 12.49 -7.09
C PHE A 1169 39.47 13.88 -6.50
N TRP A 1170 40.64 14.12 -5.91
CA TRP A 1170 41.03 15.43 -5.40
C TRP A 1170 41.10 16.49 -6.51
N LEU A 1171 41.82 16.19 -7.60
CA LEU A 1171 41.94 17.08 -8.78
C LEU A 1171 40.57 17.34 -9.42
N TRP A 1172 39.75 16.30 -9.57
CA TRP A 1172 38.41 16.43 -10.10
C TRP A 1172 37.51 17.31 -9.23
N THR A 1173 37.60 17.18 -7.90
CA THR A 1173 36.80 17.98 -6.96
C THR A 1173 37.24 19.44 -6.95
N ARG A 1174 38.54 19.71 -7.09
CA ARG A 1174 39.08 21.05 -7.32
C ARG A 1174 38.47 21.67 -8.59
N SER A 1175 38.51 20.94 -9.70
CA SER A 1175 37.88 21.37 -10.96
C SER A 1175 36.37 21.60 -10.82
N PHE A 1176 35.66 20.82 -10.00
CA PHE A 1176 34.22 21.00 -9.75
C PHE A 1176 33.88 22.33 -9.05
N LEU A 1177 34.77 22.85 -8.20
CA LEU A 1177 34.58 24.07 -7.42
C LEU A 1177 35.05 25.34 -8.16
N GLU A 1178 36.12 25.24 -8.94
CA GLU A 1178 36.69 26.37 -9.70
C GLU A 1178 35.79 26.82 -10.87
N ASP A 1179 35.84 28.12 -11.20
CA ASP A 1179 35.16 28.75 -12.35
C ASP A 1179 33.63 28.61 -12.42
N ARG A 1180 32.97 28.48 -11.26
CA ARG A 1180 31.51 28.41 -11.23
C ARG A 1180 30.85 29.77 -11.43
N ARG A 1181 29.71 29.75 -12.11
CA ARG A 1181 28.92 30.95 -12.42
C ARG A 1181 27.44 30.72 -12.09
N GLN A 1182 26.76 31.79 -11.68
CA GLN A 1182 25.31 31.77 -11.43
C GLN A 1182 24.58 32.93 -12.09
N GLN A 1183 23.31 32.68 -12.40
CA GLN A 1183 22.40 33.67 -12.98
C GLN A 1183 20.99 33.52 -12.38
N VAL A 1184 20.43 34.60 -11.84
CA VAL A 1184 19.07 34.62 -11.27
C VAL A 1184 18.03 34.65 -12.38
N LYS A 1185 16.96 33.87 -12.20
CA LYS A 1185 15.80 33.83 -13.08
C LYS A 1185 14.51 34.05 -12.28
N LEU A 1186 13.80 35.14 -12.56
CA LEU A 1186 12.49 35.45 -11.98
C LEU A 1186 11.49 35.77 -13.09
N ALA A 1187 10.33 35.09 -13.08
CA ALA A 1187 9.22 35.32 -14.03
C ALA A 1187 9.60 35.35 -15.53
N GLY A 1188 10.71 34.71 -15.91
CA GLY A 1188 11.20 34.65 -17.29
C GLY A 1188 12.30 35.65 -17.63
N THR A 1189 12.55 36.63 -16.77
CA THR A 1189 13.66 37.58 -16.88
C THR A 1189 14.93 36.99 -16.24
N LEU A 1190 16.08 37.23 -16.86
CA LEU A 1190 17.40 36.77 -16.41
C LEU A 1190 18.25 37.97 -15.96
N SER A 1191 19.02 37.80 -14.89
CA SER A 1191 20.02 38.77 -14.46
C SER A 1191 21.31 38.69 -15.28
N SER A 1192 22.28 39.53 -14.97
CA SER A 1192 23.67 39.32 -15.37
C SER A 1192 24.24 38.02 -14.74
N VAL A 1193 25.21 37.41 -15.41
CA VAL A 1193 25.94 36.23 -14.91
C VAL A 1193 27.03 36.71 -13.97
N LYS A 1194 27.13 36.14 -12.76
CA LYS A 1194 28.19 36.47 -11.79
C LYS A 1194 29.00 35.22 -11.39
N PRO A 1195 30.30 35.38 -11.07
CA PRO A 1195 31.12 34.29 -10.56
C PRO A 1195 30.70 33.88 -9.15
N CYS A 1196 30.96 32.62 -8.78
CA CYS A 1196 30.73 32.06 -7.45
C CYS A 1196 32.09 31.68 -6.84
N PRO A 1197 32.80 32.63 -6.20
CA PRO A 1197 34.16 32.39 -5.70
C PRO A 1197 34.20 31.53 -4.44
N ALA A 1198 33.06 31.31 -3.79
CA ALA A 1198 32.91 30.45 -2.61
C ALA A 1198 31.54 29.77 -2.61
N GLY A 1199 31.38 28.80 -1.72
CA GLY A 1199 30.16 28.04 -1.52
C GLY A 1199 30.08 26.77 -2.36
N VAL A 1200 29.18 25.87 -1.95
CA VAL A 1200 28.82 24.67 -2.69
C VAL A 1200 27.40 24.82 -3.27
N PRO A 1201 27.13 24.43 -4.53
CA PRO A 1201 25.84 24.71 -5.16
C PRO A 1201 24.64 24.05 -4.47
N GLN A 1202 23.71 24.84 -3.92
CA GLN A 1202 22.46 24.36 -3.32
C GLN A 1202 21.53 23.70 -4.37
N GLY A 1203 21.74 22.40 -4.63
CA GLY A 1203 21.07 21.64 -5.68
C GLY A 1203 21.95 20.61 -6.40
N SER A 1204 23.26 20.62 -6.14
CA SER A 1204 24.22 19.57 -6.53
C SER A 1204 24.09 18.33 -5.65
N VAL A 1205 24.44 17.17 -6.21
CA VAL A 1205 24.50 15.88 -5.52
C VAL A 1205 25.76 15.78 -4.68
N MET A 1206 26.86 16.45 -5.07
CA MET A 1206 28.11 16.48 -4.31
C MET A 1206 28.12 17.47 -3.15
N SER A 1207 27.38 18.57 -3.25
CA SER A 1207 27.39 19.62 -2.23
C SER A 1207 27.13 19.14 -0.80
N PRO A 1208 26.17 18.23 -0.53
CA PRO A 1208 25.96 17.77 0.84
C PRO A 1208 27.13 16.94 1.40
N ALA A 1209 27.79 16.13 0.56
CA ALA A 1209 28.96 15.36 0.97
C ALA A 1209 30.17 16.26 1.21
N LEU A 1210 30.41 17.24 0.32
CA LEU A 1210 31.48 18.21 0.48
C LEU A 1210 31.27 19.11 1.70
N PHE A 1211 30.02 19.52 1.96
CA PHE A 1211 29.68 20.27 3.16
C PHE A 1211 29.96 19.45 4.43
N ASN A 1212 29.57 18.17 4.47
CA ASN A 1212 29.89 17.28 5.59
C ASN A 1212 31.40 17.13 5.81
N ILE A 1213 32.21 17.09 4.75
CA ILE A 1213 33.68 17.05 4.83
C ILE A 1213 34.22 18.36 5.39
N HIS A 1214 33.68 19.49 4.93
CA HIS A 1214 34.10 20.83 5.37
C HIS A 1214 33.93 21.04 6.88
N ILE A 1215 32.86 20.48 7.46
CA ILE A 1215 32.52 20.60 8.89
C ILE A 1215 32.86 19.35 9.71
N ASN A 1216 33.58 18.39 9.12
CA ASN A 1216 33.82 17.09 9.75
C ASN A 1216 34.67 17.22 11.01
N ASP A 1217 35.64 18.12 10.97
CA ASP A 1217 36.66 18.44 11.98
C ASP A 1217 36.23 19.51 12.99
N ILE A 1218 34.98 20.00 12.95
CA ILE A 1218 34.46 20.91 13.99
C ILE A 1218 34.66 20.32 15.39
N GLU A 1219 34.48 19.01 15.53
CA GLU A 1219 34.71 18.30 16.80
C GLU A 1219 36.17 18.34 17.25
N ASN A 1220 37.12 18.38 16.30
CA ASN A 1220 38.55 18.46 16.59
C ASN A 1220 38.99 19.87 17.00
N SER A 1221 38.15 20.90 16.76
CA SER A 1221 38.46 22.28 17.16
C SER A 1221 38.24 22.53 18.64
N ILE A 1222 37.48 21.66 19.33
CA ILE A 1222 37.25 21.75 20.77
C ILE A 1222 38.53 21.29 21.49
N PRO A 1223 39.09 22.10 22.43
CA PRO A 1223 40.27 21.73 23.21
C PRO A 1223 40.14 20.38 23.92
N ASP A 1224 41.20 19.56 23.82
CA ASP A 1224 41.30 18.27 24.53
C ASP A 1224 41.18 18.51 26.04
N GLY A 1225 40.15 17.92 26.65
CA GLY A 1225 39.83 18.08 28.08
C GLY A 1225 38.46 18.70 28.37
N LEU A 1226 37.81 19.31 27.35
CA LEU A 1226 36.42 19.78 27.47
C LEU A 1226 35.44 18.63 27.17
N SER A 1227 34.53 18.34 28.10
CA SER A 1227 33.54 17.26 27.99
C SER A 1227 32.30 17.70 27.20
N ILE A 1228 32.51 18.09 25.93
CA ILE A 1228 31.47 18.68 25.07
C ILE A 1228 31.14 17.72 23.93
N ASN A 1229 29.87 17.31 23.87
CA ASN A 1229 29.31 16.54 22.77
C ASN A 1229 28.86 17.48 21.65
N ILE A 1230 29.02 17.04 20.42
CA ILE A 1230 28.47 17.74 19.25
C ILE A 1230 27.53 16.80 18.52
N CYS A 1231 26.39 17.29 18.07
CA CYS A 1231 25.52 16.61 17.12
C CYS A 1231 25.19 17.55 15.96
N LYS A 1232 25.39 17.05 14.73
CA LYS A 1232 25.23 17.84 13.51
C LYS A 1232 24.07 17.28 12.69
N TYR A 1233 23.24 18.17 12.16
CA TYR A 1233 22.24 17.87 11.14
C TYR A 1233 22.24 18.96 10.08
N ALA A 1234 23.04 18.75 9.02
CA ALA A 1234 23.28 19.73 7.97
C ALA A 1234 23.93 20.96 8.57
N ASP A 1235 23.37 22.15 8.36
CA ASP A 1235 23.79 23.42 8.94
C ASP A 1235 23.41 23.59 10.42
N ASP A 1236 22.48 22.77 10.95
CA ASP A 1236 22.14 22.78 12.37
C ASP A 1236 23.24 22.08 13.18
N CYS A 1237 23.94 22.83 14.03
CA CYS A 1237 24.94 22.29 14.96
C CYS A 1237 24.46 22.47 16.40
N THR A 1238 24.35 21.36 17.13
CA THR A 1238 24.04 21.37 18.56
C THR A 1238 25.27 20.93 19.33
N GLN A 1239 25.70 21.73 20.30
CA GLN A 1239 26.71 21.34 21.28
C GLN A 1239 26.05 21.15 22.63
N ASP A 1240 26.45 20.13 23.37
CA ASP A 1240 26.01 19.94 24.74
C ASP A 1240 27.14 19.54 25.69
N GLU A 1241 27.10 20.09 26.89
CA GLU A 1241 28.06 19.85 27.96
C GLU A 1241 27.32 19.39 29.21
N VAL A 1242 27.90 18.43 29.92
CA VAL A 1242 27.44 18.02 31.24
C VAL A 1242 28.16 18.83 32.31
N VAL A 1243 27.42 19.67 33.04
CA VAL A 1243 27.98 20.58 34.05
C VAL A 1243 27.46 20.19 35.43
N SER A 1244 28.36 19.85 36.34
CA SER A 1244 28.02 19.59 37.73
C SER A 1244 27.58 20.87 38.44
N GLN A 1245 26.59 20.76 39.34
CA GLN A 1245 26.08 21.90 40.09
C GLN A 1245 27.20 22.64 40.85
N GLY A 1246 27.39 23.93 40.56
CA GLY A 1246 28.41 24.80 41.16
C GLY A 1246 29.69 24.97 40.33
N SER A 1247 29.84 24.23 39.23
CA SER A 1247 30.95 24.36 38.28
C SER A 1247 30.65 25.39 37.18
N SER A 1248 31.68 26.05 36.66
CA SER A 1248 31.58 26.91 35.48
C SER A 1248 31.46 26.08 34.20
N SER A 1249 30.62 26.51 33.27
CA SER A 1249 30.46 25.85 31.96
C SER A 1249 31.56 26.27 31.00
N HIS A 1250 32.09 25.30 30.25
CA HIS A 1250 33.07 25.53 29.20
C HIS A 1250 32.43 25.76 27.82
N MET A 1251 31.09 25.83 27.74
CA MET A 1251 30.39 26.09 26.47
C MET A 1251 30.82 27.39 25.77
N GLN A 1252 31.18 28.43 26.53
CA GLN A 1252 31.67 29.68 25.93
C GLN A 1252 33.03 29.49 25.26
N GLU A 1253 33.92 28.70 25.86
CA GLU A 1253 35.24 28.37 25.31
C GLU A 1253 35.12 27.48 24.06
N ALA A 1254 34.17 26.54 24.03
CA ALA A 1254 33.85 25.76 22.83
C ALA A 1254 33.18 26.56 21.73
N LEU A 1255 32.30 27.52 22.06
CA LEU A 1255 31.74 28.44 21.08
C LEU A 1255 32.84 29.30 20.48
N GLU A 1256 33.75 29.83 21.30
CA GLU A 1256 34.92 30.59 20.84
C GLU A 1256 35.90 29.74 20.02
N ALA A 1257 36.02 28.45 20.32
CA ALA A 1257 36.82 27.51 19.55
C ALA A 1257 36.21 27.25 18.16
N VAL A 1258 34.90 27.01 18.08
CA VAL A 1258 34.18 26.87 16.81
C VAL A 1258 34.20 28.18 16.03
N GLN A 1259 34.06 29.34 16.69
CA GLN A 1259 34.15 30.66 16.07
C GLN A 1259 35.56 30.98 15.55
N ARG A 1260 36.62 30.43 16.16
CA ARG A 1260 37.99 30.54 15.65
C ARG A 1260 38.25 29.62 14.45
N MET A 1261 37.53 28.50 14.37
CA MET A 1261 37.67 27.52 13.30
C MET A 1261 36.88 27.89 12.03
N VAL A 1262 35.68 28.44 12.21
CA VAL A 1262 34.76 28.93 11.14
C VAL A 1262 35.16 30.31 10.69
#